data_AF-A0A836S2B2-F1
#
_entry.id   AF-A0A836S2B2-F1
#
_cell.length_a   1.000
_cell.length_b   1.000
_cell.length_c   1.000
_cell.angle_alpha   90.00
_cell.angle_beta   90.00
_cell.angle_gamma   90.00
#
_symmetry.space_group_name_H-M   'P 1'
#
loop_
_entity.id
_entity.type
_entity.pdbx_description
1 polymer ?
#
loop_
_entity_poly.entity_id
_entity_poly.type
_entity_poly.pdbx_seq_one_letter_code
_entity_poly.pdbx_strand_id
1 'polypeptide(L)'
;MRAQSKSNFKGAWLTDIDDTLIPSGHKPDDEWIRSLAKFIAVLKKHNIVWAPVSGVALEKMGPRLLYRLPAAVLSHVIYYGGEGSTKSLFDSTTQQWVSPEKYQRLFTDEQALVVIGKKHFSAALNNSCETNTSDTQRITERIKRAEKSLQGTRYEKIPSLVDELEGKLKEDGFDPNIAETYFRGGAVSWMMLGDISVTHYKGERETATREKLTTFLRRRLEELDYLQDIGETGIHMPYPHATRGIKLVLMGNDKGRAAEDLIQKENIPLDSLLFVGNELYKGGNDNSVRRIDGITMLSVGEKEDAGVINGGIQVDANWQWMEWVTTNLNQNTPWPLVLKNLPESADVRQLKSRIEQENENAHLTSDWHHAMSQVIPAALIAENYNEIREAFSATRKQLIKLKIIQYDLVARLAVLEQFHYDNARRIVLELFNDNGSTKQDKLLLSGRLKQYLFPELKMLLRQFFVDQLNIKEKKVRHQLNDVLGIQGLDNAIIKILELSDTQTNKTELASAKNIIKRWETKIEKLVESYFCRADKWRVKQHNEQAIITSLASKQKSTLTIQGKDLYRYLKWLIPRLEDIPHLKDLDKPTIVLLAGTSGVGKSTLSRHISKTMGIPTSFSSDVASRSVIRESISFLLGSDRAREIFPEVFGSSFAENSLEWFYAHSLMTMVGVVGNINRLIKENISAVIDGVALIPGTLPEEYFEKANIVWIVASVGDMNAHFERLGTRSETGVERGGADRYREMFSAIRNNHDRLVEMAQRTDSFTIDNSGQLESAMKNVIQRVSDPFADRGLLADDKIRDKIKSQLQERTTWEIQNAVLGKVQ
;
A
#
# COMPACT_ATOMS: atom_id res chain seq x y z
N MET A 1 -19.21 -19.08 -51.61
CA MET A 1 -18.86 -17.68 -51.95
C MET A 1 -20.13 -16.84 -52.06
N ARG A 2 -20.53 -16.15 -50.98
CA ARG A 2 -21.37 -14.95 -51.06
C ARG A 2 -20.45 -13.79 -50.68
N ALA A 3 -20.41 -12.75 -51.50
CA ALA A 3 -19.67 -11.53 -51.20
C ALA A 3 -20.21 -10.92 -49.90
N GLN A 4 -19.46 -11.03 -48.80
CA GLN A 4 -19.68 -10.17 -47.64
C GLN A 4 -19.50 -8.73 -48.12
N SER A 5 -20.57 -7.93 -48.07
CA SER A 5 -20.47 -6.50 -48.33
C SER A 5 -19.39 -5.93 -47.42
N LYS A 6 -18.40 -5.24 -47.98
CA LYS A 6 -17.41 -4.49 -47.19
C LYS A 6 -18.16 -3.61 -46.19
N SER A 7 -18.09 -3.95 -44.90
CA SER A 7 -18.63 -3.14 -43.82
C SER A 7 -17.88 -1.82 -43.81
N ASN A 8 -18.57 -0.71 -44.07
CA ASN A 8 -17.96 0.62 -44.11
C ASN A 8 -18.06 1.24 -42.71
N PHE A 9 -17.28 0.73 -41.75
CA PHE A 9 -17.28 1.26 -40.38
C PHE A 9 -16.68 2.67 -40.34
N LYS A 10 -17.20 3.54 -39.46
CA LYS A 10 -16.71 4.92 -39.29
C LYS A 10 -15.54 5.04 -38.32
N GLY A 11 -15.21 3.95 -37.61
CA GLY A 11 -14.17 3.91 -36.61
C GLY A 11 -14.10 2.54 -35.94
N ALA A 12 -13.05 2.32 -35.16
CA ALA A 12 -12.89 1.13 -34.34
C ALA A 12 -12.39 1.45 -32.93
N TRP A 13 -12.87 0.64 -31.99
CA TRP A 13 -12.27 0.44 -30.68
C TRP A 13 -11.60 -0.94 -30.67
N LEU A 14 -10.29 -0.98 -30.85
CA LEU A 14 -9.46 -2.18 -30.70
C LEU A 14 -9.00 -2.26 -29.24
N THR A 15 -9.26 -3.37 -28.57
CA THR A 15 -9.06 -3.48 -27.12
C THR A 15 -8.38 -4.78 -26.78
N ASP A 16 -7.29 -4.72 -26.01
CA ASP A 16 -6.86 -5.91 -25.28
C ASP A 16 -7.93 -6.32 -24.26
N ILE A 17 -8.17 -7.62 -24.12
CA ILE A 17 -9.18 -8.09 -23.15
C ILE A 17 -8.55 -8.25 -21.77
N ASP A 18 -7.39 -8.92 -21.71
CA ASP A 18 -6.80 -9.40 -20.48
C ASP A 18 -6.19 -8.23 -19.68
N ASP A 19 -6.58 -8.08 -18.40
CA ASP A 19 -6.18 -7.00 -17.49
C ASP A 19 -6.48 -5.56 -17.96
N THR A 20 -7.17 -5.42 -19.10
CA THR A 20 -7.65 -4.15 -19.67
C THR A 20 -9.17 -4.04 -19.60
N LEU A 21 -9.90 -5.06 -20.09
CA LEU A 21 -11.37 -5.12 -20.03
C LEU A 21 -11.86 -6.11 -18.97
N ILE A 22 -11.09 -7.15 -18.68
CA ILE A 22 -11.44 -8.19 -17.70
C ILE A 22 -10.18 -8.55 -16.92
N PRO A 23 -10.23 -8.60 -15.57
CA PRO A 23 -9.09 -9.06 -14.79
C PRO A 23 -8.72 -10.49 -15.18
N SER A 24 -7.43 -10.75 -15.38
CA SER A 24 -6.96 -12.07 -15.78
C SER A 24 -7.32 -13.12 -14.73
N GLY A 25 -7.94 -14.22 -15.18
CA GLY A 25 -8.46 -15.28 -14.30
C GLY A 25 -9.90 -15.03 -13.78
N HIS A 26 -10.52 -13.89 -14.07
CA HIS A 26 -11.87 -13.56 -13.61
C HIS A 26 -12.95 -13.80 -14.67
N LYS A 27 -14.05 -14.46 -14.33
CA LYS A 27 -15.22 -14.57 -15.22
C LYS A 27 -16.16 -13.39 -14.96
N PRO A 28 -16.48 -12.54 -15.95
CA PRO A 28 -17.34 -11.38 -15.73
C PRO A 28 -18.75 -11.82 -15.30
N ASP A 29 -19.39 -11.11 -14.38
CA ASP A 29 -20.78 -11.37 -13.99
C ASP A 29 -21.78 -10.80 -15.02
N ASP A 30 -23.08 -10.95 -14.76
CA ASP A 30 -24.13 -10.49 -15.69
C ASP A 30 -24.31 -8.97 -15.69
N GLU A 31 -23.92 -8.26 -14.64
CA GLU A 31 -23.94 -6.80 -14.64
C GLU A 31 -22.83 -6.25 -15.55
N TRP A 32 -21.64 -6.83 -15.45
CA TRP A 32 -20.51 -6.55 -16.32
C TRP A 32 -20.85 -6.72 -17.80
N ILE A 33 -21.46 -7.87 -18.15
CA ILE A 33 -21.91 -8.14 -19.52
C ILE A 33 -22.95 -7.12 -19.97
N ARG A 34 -23.90 -6.74 -19.10
CA ARG A 34 -24.92 -5.73 -19.41
C ARG A 34 -24.29 -4.35 -19.67
N SER A 35 -23.33 -3.93 -18.85
CA SER A 35 -22.63 -2.66 -19.02
C SER A 35 -21.82 -2.62 -20.31
N LEU A 36 -21.11 -3.72 -20.63
CA LEU A 36 -20.37 -3.83 -21.89
C LEU A 36 -21.31 -3.79 -23.09
N ALA A 37 -22.42 -4.54 -23.04
CA ALA A 37 -23.42 -4.55 -24.12
C ALA A 37 -24.03 -3.17 -24.35
N LYS A 38 -24.28 -2.38 -23.30
CA LYS A 38 -24.74 -0.99 -23.41
C LYS A 38 -23.71 -0.13 -24.15
N PHE A 39 -22.43 -0.25 -23.83
CA PHE A 39 -21.38 0.49 -24.50
C PHE A 39 -21.28 0.13 -25.99
N ILE A 40 -21.28 -1.17 -26.32
CA ILE A 40 -21.23 -1.63 -27.72
C ILE A 40 -22.47 -1.16 -28.48
N ALA A 41 -23.65 -1.13 -27.85
CA ALA A 41 -24.85 -0.60 -28.48
C ALA A 41 -24.72 0.89 -28.86
N VAL A 42 -24.02 1.69 -28.04
CA VAL A 42 -23.70 3.09 -28.35
C VAL A 42 -22.70 3.16 -29.52
N LEU A 43 -21.62 2.39 -29.50
CA LEU A 43 -20.67 2.32 -30.61
C LEU A 43 -21.38 1.96 -31.93
N LYS A 44 -22.24 0.94 -31.90
CA LYS A 44 -23.06 0.50 -33.02
C LYS A 44 -23.94 1.63 -33.57
N LYS A 45 -24.59 2.44 -32.72
CA LYS A 45 -25.41 3.58 -33.15
C LYS A 45 -24.61 4.59 -33.99
N HIS A 46 -23.31 4.71 -33.72
CA HIS A 46 -22.39 5.59 -34.46
C HIS A 46 -21.60 4.85 -35.55
N ASN A 47 -21.93 3.59 -35.85
CA ASN A 47 -21.27 2.72 -36.81
C ASN A 47 -19.77 2.53 -36.52
N ILE A 48 -19.43 2.42 -35.23
CA ILE A 48 -18.08 2.11 -34.73
C ILE A 48 -18.05 0.62 -34.36
N VAL A 49 -17.02 -0.08 -34.80
CA VAL A 49 -16.84 -1.51 -34.50
C VAL A 49 -16.03 -1.70 -33.22
N TRP A 50 -16.44 -2.66 -32.39
CA TRP A 50 -15.60 -3.14 -31.31
C TRP A 50 -14.75 -4.33 -31.80
N ALA A 51 -13.44 -4.23 -31.66
CA ALA A 51 -12.48 -5.23 -32.08
C ALA A 51 -11.71 -5.76 -30.87
N PRO A 52 -12.28 -6.67 -30.08
CA PRO A 52 -11.55 -7.30 -28.98
C PRO A 52 -10.41 -8.20 -29.50
N VAL A 53 -9.21 -8.04 -28.95
CA VAL A 53 -8.04 -8.89 -29.22
C VAL A 53 -7.57 -9.57 -27.94
N SER A 54 -7.23 -10.86 -28.02
CA SER A 54 -6.66 -11.60 -26.89
C SER A 54 -5.77 -12.73 -27.38
N GLY A 55 -4.87 -13.19 -26.50
CA GLY A 55 -4.15 -14.43 -26.70
C GLY A 55 -5.09 -15.64 -26.78
N VAL A 56 -6.27 -15.59 -26.17
CA VAL A 56 -7.24 -16.70 -26.08
C VAL A 56 -7.91 -16.97 -27.44
N ALA A 57 -8.36 -18.21 -27.69
CA ALA A 57 -9.10 -18.57 -28.89
C ALA A 57 -10.62 -18.41 -28.69
N LEU A 58 -11.39 -18.35 -29.77
CA LEU A 58 -12.84 -18.07 -29.70
C LEU A 58 -13.59 -19.14 -28.90
N GLU A 59 -13.17 -20.40 -28.96
CA GLU A 59 -13.80 -21.53 -28.30
C GLU A 59 -13.78 -21.37 -26.77
N LYS A 60 -12.74 -20.71 -26.23
CA LYS A 60 -12.60 -20.42 -24.79
C LYS A 60 -13.14 -19.02 -24.45
N MET A 61 -12.94 -18.02 -25.31
CA MET A 61 -13.40 -16.63 -25.06
C MET A 61 -14.91 -16.47 -25.26
N GLY A 62 -15.49 -17.21 -26.20
CA GLY A 62 -16.90 -17.19 -26.57
C GLY A 62 -17.82 -17.41 -25.37
N PRO A 63 -17.80 -18.58 -24.71
CA PRO A 63 -18.64 -18.86 -23.55
C PRO A 63 -18.38 -17.93 -22.35
N ARG A 64 -17.16 -17.39 -22.22
CA ARG A 64 -16.78 -16.50 -21.11
C ARG A 64 -17.36 -15.10 -21.26
N LEU A 65 -17.37 -14.57 -22.49
CA LEU A 65 -17.70 -13.17 -22.79
C LEU A 65 -18.63 -13.04 -24.00
N LEU A 66 -18.18 -13.42 -25.19
CA LEU A 66 -18.82 -13.00 -26.44
C LEU A 66 -20.22 -13.61 -26.63
N TYR A 67 -20.44 -14.87 -26.26
CA TYR A 67 -21.72 -15.56 -26.41
C TYR A 67 -22.78 -15.08 -25.41
N ARG A 68 -22.37 -14.31 -24.40
CA ARG A 68 -23.26 -13.74 -23.38
C ARG A 68 -23.76 -12.34 -23.77
N LEU A 69 -23.17 -11.73 -24.81
CA LEU A 69 -23.63 -10.44 -25.32
C LEU A 69 -24.91 -10.62 -26.16
N PRO A 70 -25.83 -9.64 -26.15
CA PRO A 70 -27.02 -9.68 -26.98
C PRO A 70 -26.68 -9.79 -28.48
N ALA A 71 -27.33 -10.70 -29.21
CA ALA A 71 -27.12 -10.87 -30.65
C ALA A 71 -27.26 -9.56 -31.45
N ALA A 72 -28.08 -8.62 -30.97
CA ALA A 72 -28.28 -7.31 -31.57
C ALA A 72 -26.99 -6.47 -31.66
N VAL A 73 -26.00 -6.66 -30.78
CA VAL A 73 -24.74 -5.88 -30.81
C VAL A 73 -23.60 -6.64 -31.51
N LEU A 74 -23.70 -7.97 -31.61
CA LEU A 74 -22.63 -8.82 -32.13
C LEU A 74 -22.24 -8.57 -33.59
N SER A 75 -23.16 -8.02 -34.41
CA SER A 75 -22.82 -7.64 -35.79
C SER A 75 -21.81 -6.49 -35.90
N HIS A 76 -21.48 -5.83 -34.79
CA HIS A 76 -20.45 -4.78 -34.70
C HIS A 76 -19.26 -5.25 -33.83
N VAL A 77 -19.03 -6.56 -33.77
CA VAL A 77 -17.90 -7.16 -33.04
C VAL A 77 -17.04 -7.98 -33.99
N ILE A 78 -15.74 -7.69 -34.00
CA ILE A 78 -14.72 -8.47 -34.73
C ILE A 78 -13.72 -9.00 -33.72
N TYR A 79 -13.77 -10.30 -33.45
CA TYR A 79 -12.87 -10.91 -32.47
C TYR A 79 -11.56 -11.36 -33.13
N TYR A 80 -10.44 -10.96 -32.54
CA TYR A 80 -9.10 -11.42 -32.91
C TYR A 80 -8.54 -12.34 -31.81
N GLY A 81 -8.35 -13.61 -32.14
CA GLY A 81 -7.90 -14.64 -31.21
C GLY A 81 -6.48 -15.11 -31.48
N GLY A 82 -5.86 -15.73 -30.47
CA GLY A 82 -4.53 -16.34 -30.61
C GLY A 82 -3.43 -15.33 -30.92
N GLU A 83 -3.42 -14.16 -30.27
CA GLU A 83 -2.47 -13.07 -30.56
C GLU A 83 -2.58 -12.56 -32.01
N GLY A 84 -3.82 -12.42 -32.51
CA GLY A 84 -4.07 -11.99 -33.88
C GLY A 84 -3.87 -13.10 -34.93
N SER A 85 -3.77 -14.38 -34.53
CA SER A 85 -3.68 -15.52 -35.46
C SER A 85 -4.97 -15.77 -36.22
N THR A 86 -6.12 -15.57 -35.55
CA THR A 86 -7.45 -15.85 -36.08
C THR A 86 -8.35 -14.62 -36.01
N LYS A 87 -9.29 -14.51 -36.94
CA LYS A 87 -10.36 -13.52 -36.95
C LYS A 87 -11.70 -14.24 -36.94
N SER A 88 -12.66 -13.73 -36.19
CA SER A 88 -14.01 -14.28 -36.12
C SER A 88 -15.03 -13.15 -36.22
N LEU A 89 -16.01 -13.36 -37.07
CA LEU A 89 -17.11 -12.42 -37.37
C LEU A 89 -18.43 -13.07 -36.99
N PHE A 90 -19.36 -12.30 -36.45
CA PHE A 90 -20.70 -12.80 -36.18
C PHE A 90 -21.61 -12.65 -37.39
N ASP A 91 -22.16 -13.75 -37.90
CA ASP A 91 -23.18 -13.73 -38.94
C ASP A 91 -24.58 -13.65 -38.31
N SER A 92 -25.22 -12.48 -38.45
CA SER A 92 -26.55 -12.25 -37.89
C SER A 92 -27.65 -13.10 -38.53
N THR A 93 -27.42 -13.66 -39.72
CA THR A 93 -28.38 -14.51 -40.43
C THR A 93 -28.41 -15.92 -39.84
N THR A 94 -27.23 -16.48 -39.60
CA THR A 94 -27.07 -17.85 -39.07
C THR A 94 -26.95 -17.88 -37.55
N GLN A 95 -26.78 -16.71 -36.91
CA GLN A 95 -26.51 -16.57 -35.46
C GLN A 95 -25.24 -17.31 -35.01
N GLN A 96 -24.28 -17.45 -35.92
CA GLN A 96 -23.04 -18.19 -35.70
C GLN A 96 -21.81 -17.31 -35.92
N TRP A 97 -20.73 -17.63 -35.22
CA TRP A 97 -19.43 -17.04 -35.46
C TRP A 97 -18.74 -17.77 -36.60
N VAL A 98 -18.22 -17.00 -37.56
CA VAL A 98 -17.55 -17.49 -38.76
C VAL A 98 -16.14 -16.94 -38.81
N SER A 99 -15.17 -17.79 -39.11
CA SER A 99 -13.77 -17.39 -39.28
C SER A 99 -13.40 -17.31 -40.76
N PRO A 100 -12.92 -16.15 -41.26
CA PRO A 100 -12.48 -16.03 -42.64
C PRO A 100 -11.19 -16.84 -42.87
N GLU A 101 -11.24 -17.85 -43.74
CA GLU A 101 -10.08 -18.71 -44.06
C GLU A 101 -8.84 -17.90 -44.47
N LYS A 102 -9.03 -16.82 -45.25
CA LYS A 102 -7.92 -15.97 -45.74
C LYS A 102 -7.17 -15.18 -44.66
N TYR A 103 -7.75 -15.03 -43.46
CA TYR A 103 -7.08 -14.35 -42.35
C TYR A 103 -6.30 -15.32 -41.46
N GLN A 104 -6.65 -16.59 -41.44
CA GLN A 104 -6.11 -17.55 -40.49
C GLN A 104 -4.61 -17.82 -40.77
N ARG A 105 -3.76 -17.69 -39.74
CA ARG A 105 -2.35 -18.11 -39.81
C ARG A 105 -2.09 -19.18 -38.76
N LEU A 106 -1.65 -20.36 -39.20
CA LEU A 106 -1.47 -21.55 -38.38
C LEU A 106 -0.05 -22.09 -38.55
N PHE A 107 0.48 -22.71 -37.51
CA PHE A 107 1.69 -23.51 -37.62
C PHE A 107 1.45 -24.62 -38.64
N THR A 108 2.48 -24.99 -39.40
CA THR A 108 2.46 -26.27 -40.10
C THR A 108 2.43 -27.42 -39.09
N ASP A 109 2.02 -28.60 -39.53
CA ASP A 109 1.98 -29.77 -38.65
C ASP A 109 3.39 -30.14 -38.17
N GLU A 110 4.39 -29.95 -39.03
CA GLU A 110 5.82 -30.08 -38.73
C GLU A 110 6.27 -29.09 -37.65
N GLN A 111 5.93 -27.80 -37.81
CA GLN A 111 6.23 -26.77 -36.80
C GLN A 111 5.56 -27.09 -35.47
N ALA A 112 4.29 -27.52 -35.48
CA ALA A 112 3.58 -27.90 -34.26
C ALA A 112 4.26 -29.09 -33.56
N LEU A 113 4.66 -30.12 -34.30
CA LEU A 113 5.38 -31.26 -33.72
C LEU A 113 6.72 -30.85 -33.09
N VAL A 114 7.50 -30.00 -33.76
CA VAL A 114 8.79 -29.53 -33.21
C VAL A 114 8.59 -28.64 -31.98
N VAL A 115 7.53 -27.84 -31.93
CA VAL A 115 7.31 -26.91 -30.82
C VAL A 115 6.70 -27.61 -29.60
N ILE A 116 5.55 -28.28 -29.75
CA ILE A 116 4.77 -28.82 -28.62
C ILE A 116 4.81 -30.34 -28.50
N GLY A 117 5.40 -31.04 -29.47
CA GLY A 117 5.53 -32.49 -29.44
C GLY A 117 4.22 -33.23 -29.75
N LYS A 118 4.36 -34.53 -30.03
CA LYS A 118 3.26 -35.42 -30.43
C LYS A 118 2.13 -35.47 -29.41
N LYS A 119 2.45 -35.54 -28.12
CA LYS A 119 1.49 -35.65 -27.01
C LYS A 119 0.53 -34.46 -27.00
N HIS A 120 1.09 -33.25 -26.92
CA HIS A 120 0.28 -32.03 -26.86
C HIS A 120 -0.40 -31.71 -28.20
N PHE A 121 0.24 -32.01 -29.33
CA PHE A 121 -0.37 -31.80 -30.63
C PHE A 121 -1.58 -32.72 -30.86
N SER A 122 -1.47 -34.00 -30.49
CA SER A 122 -2.61 -34.95 -30.54
C SER A 122 -3.77 -34.47 -29.66
N ALA A 123 -3.49 -34.02 -28.44
CA ALA A 123 -4.50 -33.51 -27.52
C ALA A 123 -5.19 -32.25 -28.07
N ALA A 124 -4.43 -31.33 -28.67
CA ALA A 124 -4.99 -30.11 -29.27
C ALA A 124 -5.90 -30.41 -30.47
N LEU A 125 -5.51 -31.36 -31.33
CA LEU A 125 -6.33 -31.78 -32.47
C LEU A 125 -7.63 -32.46 -32.01
N ASN A 126 -7.58 -33.31 -30.97
CA ASN A 126 -8.77 -33.95 -30.40
C ASN A 126 -9.76 -32.94 -29.82
N ASN A 127 -9.29 -31.90 -29.15
CA ASN A 127 -10.16 -30.86 -28.57
C ASN A 127 -10.81 -29.94 -29.61
N SER A 128 -10.30 -29.94 -30.86
CA SER A 128 -10.86 -29.13 -31.96
C SER A 128 -11.94 -29.84 -32.77
N CYS A 129 -12.13 -31.15 -32.60
CA CYS A 129 -13.12 -31.94 -33.33
C CYS A 129 -14.20 -32.44 -32.35
N GLU A 130 -15.45 -32.02 -32.54
CA GLU A 130 -16.58 -32.63 -31.84
C GLU A 130 -16.68 -34.12 -32.23
N THR A 131 -16.76 -34.98 -31.23
CA THR A 131 -16.45 -36.41 -31.30
C THR A 131 -17.32 -37.21 -32.30
N ASN A 132 -16.70 -37.69 -33.38
CA ASN A 132 -17.10 -38.89 -34.13
C ASN A 132 -15.87 -39.80 -34.36
N THR A 133 -16.07 -41.12 -34.32
CA THR A 133 -15.01 -42.16 -34.34
C THR A 133 -14.14 -42.15 -35.62
N SER A 134 -14.53 -41.43 -36.68
CA SER A 134 -13.72 -41.25 -37.89
C SER A 134 -12.57 -40.24 -37.73
N ASP A 135 -12.60 -39.36 -36.72
CA ASP A 135 -11.62 -38.27 -36.59
C ASP A 135 -10.30 -38.72 -35.94
N THR A 136 -10.30 -39.74 -35.09
CA THR A 136 -9.06 -40.23 -34.44
C THR A 136 -8.08 -40.84 -35.45
N GLN A 137 -8.58 -41.55 -36.46
CA GLN A 137 -7.76 -42.10 -37.53
C GLN A 137 -7.15 -40.97 -38.38
N ARG A 138 -7.95 -39.95 -38.71
CA ARG A 138 -7.51 -38.75 -39.46
C ARG A 138 -6.43 -37.96 -38.72
N ILE A 139 -6.57 -37.78 -37.41
CA ILE A 139 -5.57 -37.13 -36.55
C ILE A 139 -4.27 -37.93 -36.54
N THR A 140 -4.36 -39.25 -36.38
CA THR A 140 -3.20 -40.15 -36.39
C THR A 140 -2.45 -40.10 -37.74
N GLU A 141 -3.18 -40.10 -38.85
CA GLU A 141 -2.61 -39.97 -40.20
C GLU A 141 -1.96 -38.61 -40.43
N ARG A 142 -2.56 -37.52 -39.94
CA ARG A 142 -2.01 -36.17 -40.01
C ARG A 142 -0.66 -36.08 -39.29
N ILE A 143 -0.59 -36.58 -38.06
CA ILE A 143 0.65 -36.63 -37.27
C ILE A 143 1.72 -37.49 -37.96
N LYS A 144 1.36 -38.70 -38.43
CA LYS A 144 2.31 -39.58 -39.14
C LYS A 144 2.88 -38.93 -40.39
N ARG A 145 2.08 -38.11 -41.09
CA ARG A 145 2.50 -37.40 -42.30
C ARG A 145 3.56 -36.35 -41.96
N ALA A 146 3.34 -35.57 -40.91
CA ALA A 146 4.30 -34.59 -40.41
C ALA A 146 5.57 -35.26 -39.84
N GLU A 147 5.44 -36.35 -39.07
CA GLU A 147 6.59 -37.15 -38.61
C GLU A 147 7.43 -37.65 -39.80
N LYS A 148 6.78 -38.12 -40.87
CA LYS A 148 7.46 -38.56 -42.09
C LYS A 148 8.14 -37.41 -42.85
N SER A 149 7.50 -36.23 -42.88
CA SER A 149 8.06 -35.01 -43.47
C SER A 149 9.33 -34.55 -42.75
N LEU A 150 9.41 -34.79 -41.44
CA LEU A 150 10.58 -34.48 -40.62
C LEU A 150 11.69 -35.55 -40.69
N GLN A 151 11.47 -36.73 -41.26
CA GLN A 151 12.50 -37.77 -41.40
C GLN A 151 13.65 -37.31 -42.30
N GLY A 152 14.89 -37.55 -41.88
CA GLY A 152 16.10 -37.09 -42.58
C GLY A 152 16.38 -35.59 -42.46
N THR A 153 15.54 -34.84 -41.75
CA THR A 153 15.78 -33.43 -41.43
C THR A 153 16.54 -33.29 -40.11
N ARG A 154 17.05 -32.09 -39.81
CA ARG A 154 17.68 -31.78 -38.51
C ARG A 154 16.72 -31.89 -37.30
N TYR A 155 15.43 -32.10 -37.54
CA TYR A 155 14.38 -32.16 -36.52
C TYR A 155 13.95 -33.59 -36.14
N GLU A 156 14.38 -34.62 -36.87
CA GLU A 156 13.87 -36.00 -36.70
C GLU A 156 14.03 -36.55 -35.26
N LYS A 157 15.11 -36.18 -34.59
CA LYS A 157 15.53 -36.78 -33.30
C LYS A 157 15.67 -35.77 -32.17
N ILE A 158 15.24 -34.53 -32.37
CA ILE A 158 15.28 -33.53 -31.29
C ILE A 158 14.00 -33.67 -30.44
N PRO A 159 14.09 -33.53 -29.11
CA PRO A 159 12.90 -33.34 -28.28
C PRO A 159 12.13 -32.10 -28.73
N SER A 160 10.83 -32.03 -28.44
CA SER A 160 10.11 -30.79 -28.73
C SER A 160 10.60 -29.65 -27.84
N LEU A 161 10.40 -28.40 -28.27
CA LEU A 161 10.79 -27.24 -27.45
C LEU A 161 10.11 -27.25 -26.07
N VAL A 162 8.86 -27.70 -25.99
CA VAL A 162 8.16 -27.89 -24.71
C VAL A 162 8.81 -28.98 -23.86
N ASP A 163 9.20 -30.12 -24.44
CA ASP A 163 9.91 -31.18 -23.69
C ASP A 163 11.26 -30.69 -23.15
N GLU A 164 12.00 -29.91 -23.96
CA GLU A 164 13.27 -29.29 -23.53
C GLU A 164 13.05 -28.29 -22.38
N LEU A 165 11.96 -27.50 -22.42
CA LEU A 165 11.58 -26.57 -21.35
C LEU A 165 11.17 -27.30 -20.05
N GLU A 166 10.37 -28.37 -20.15
CA GLU A 166 9.99 -29.20 -19.01
C GLU A 166 11.21 -29.85 -18.34
N GLY A 167 12.18 -30.30 -19.14
CA GLY A 167 13.46 -30.81 -18.64
C GLY A 167 14.22 -29.77 -17.81
N LYS A 168 14.31 -28.53 -18.31
CA LYS A 168 14.97 -27.43 -17.59
C LYS A 168 14.22 -26.94 -16.36
N LEU A 169 12.89 -26.94 -16.43
CA LEU A 169 12.05 -26.62 -15.28
C LEU A 169 12.30 -27.61 -14.12
N LYS A 170 12.47 -28.89 -14.46
CA LYS A 170 12.83 -29.94 -13.51
C LYS A 170 14.24 -29.77 -12.94
N GLU A 171 15.22 -29.37 -13.76
CA GLU A 171 16.60 -29.06 -13.30
C GLU A 171 16.61 -27.94 -12.23
N ASP A 172 15.77 -26.93 -12.39
CA ASP A 172 15.62 -25.83 -11.42
C ASP A 172 14.71 -26.19 -10.22
N GLY A 173 14.31 -27.46 -10.11
CA GLY A 173 13.63 -28.05 -8.94
C GLY A 173 12.13 -27.77 -8.86
N PHE A 174 11.47 -27.55 -9.99
CA PHE A 174 10.02 -27.48 -10.11
C PHE A 174 9.45 -28.78 -10.70
N ASP A 175 8.17 -29.09 -10.41
CA ASP A 175 7.50 -30.24 -11.01
C ASP A 175 7.01 -29.88 -12.43
N PRO A 176 7.49 -30.54 -13.50
CA PRO A 176 6.99 -30.28 -14.84
C PRO A 176 5.55 -30.76 -15.07
N ASN A 177 5.01 -31.66 -14.24
CA ASN A 177 3.67 -32.22 -14.46
C ASN A 177 2.53 -31.22 -14.20
N ILE A 178 2.82 -30.12 -13.49
CA ILE A 178 1.85 -29.03 -13.30
C ILE A 178 1.84 -28.04 -14.47
N ALA A 179 2.80 -28.13 -15.40
CA ALA A 179 2.86 -27.23 -16.54
C ALA A 179 1.74 -27.52 -17.55
N GLU A 180 1.23 -26.47 -18.19
CA GLU A 180 0.13 -26.58 -19.14
C GLU A 180 0.47 -25.93 -20.49
N THR A 181 0.22 -26.67 -21.57
CA THR A 181 0.49 -26.25 -22.96
C THR A 181 -0.82 -25.93 -23.67
N TYR A 182 -0.99 -24.69 -24.09
CA TYR A 182 -2.15 -24.21 -24.84
C TYR A 182 -1.77 -23.91 -26.29
N PHE A 183 -2.16 -24.81 -27.21
CA PHE A 183 -1.99 -24.62 -28.65
C PHE A 183 -3.24 -23.99 -29.28
N ARG A 184 -3.07 -22.90 -30.02
CA ARG A 184 -4.15 -22.12 -30.65
C ARG A 184 -3.92 -21.95 -32.15
N GLY A 185 -3.33 -22.97 -32.77
CA GLY A 185 -3.05 -22.98 -34.21
C GLY A 185 -1.82 -22.17 -34.59
N GLY A 186 -1.89 -20.84 -34.49
CA GLY A 186 -0.80 -19.90 -34.83
C GLY A 186 -0.02 -19.37 -33.62
N ALA A 187 -0.38 -19.82 -32.41
CA ALA A 187 0.22 -19.38 -31.16
C ALA A 187 0.22 -20.52 -30.12
N VAL A 188 1.24 -20.54 -29.28
CA VAL A 188 1.40 -21.43 -28.13
C VAL A 188 1.59 -20.59 -26.87
N SER A 189 0.87 -20.93 -25.80
CA SER A 189 1.17 -20.44 -24.46
C SER A 189 1.53 -21.62 -23.57
N TRP A 190 2.73 -21.61 -23.00
CA TRP A 190 3.21 -22.62 -22.07
C TRP A 190 3.31 -22.03 -20.66
N MET A 191 2.49 -22.55 -19.75
CA MET A 191 2.34 -22.07 -18.38
C MET A 191 3.15 -22.99 -17.46
N MET A 192 4.35 -22.56 -17.06
CA MET A 192 5.32 -23.44 -16.37
C MET A 192 4.85 -23.91 -14.98
N LEU A 193 3.94 -23.19 -14.32
CA LEU A 193 3.31 -23.55 -13.04
C LEU A 193 1.79 -23.76 -13.18
N GLY A 194 1.34 -24.09 -14.39
CA GLY A 194 -0.08 -24.25 -14.75
C GLY A 194 -0.87 -22.94 -14.83
N ASP A 195 -2.17 -23.03 -15.14
CA ASP A 195 -3.14 -21.91 -15.08
C ASP A 195 -3.62 -21.66 -13.63
N ILE A 196 -2.72 -21.83 -12.66
CA ILE A 196 -2.95 -21.64 -11.23
C ILE A 196 -2.57 -20.20 -10.86
N SER A 197 -3.26 -19.61 -9.88
CA SER A 197 -3.17 -18.22 -9.43
C SER A 197 -1.85 -17.49 -9.74
N VAL A 198 -1.97 -16.25 -10.24
CA VAL A 198 -0.86 -15.30 -10.53
C VAL A 198 0.15 -15.18 -9.39
N THR A 199 -0.32 -15.33 -8.16
CA THR A 199 0.50 -15.28 -6.95
C THR A 199 1.63 -16.31 -6.95
N HIS A 200 1.42 -17.47 -7.56
CA HIS A 200 2.44 -18.52 -7.68
C HIS A 200 3.61 -18.13 -8.59
N TYR A 201 3.46 -17.09 -9.41
CA TYR A 201 4.50 -16.62 -10.33
C TYR A 201 5.29 -15.40 -9.82
N LYS A 202 4.99 -14.91 -8.61
CA LYS A 202 5.52 -13.65 -8.06
C LYS A 202 6.77 -13.80 -7.18
N GLY A 203 7.21 -15.01 -6.85
CA GLY A 203 8.42 -15.19 -6.05
C GLY A 203 9.71 -14.92 -6.84
N GLU A 204 10.80 -14.65 -6.12
CA GLU A 204 12.12 -14.37 -6.71
C GLU A 204 12.67 -15.58 -7.47
N ARG A 205 12.47 -16.80 -6.94
CA ARG A 205 12.94 -18.05 -7.54
C ARG A 205 12.21 -18.34 -8.86
N GLU A 206 10.91 -18.16 -8.89
CA GLU A 206 10.06 -18.35 -10.06
C GLU A 206 10.40 -17.34 -11.15
N THR A 207 10.65 -16.09 -10.76
CA THR A 207 11.09 -15.03 -11.67
C THR A 207 12.43 -15.36 -12.31
N ALA A 208 13.43 -15.74 -11.52
CA ALA A 208 14.75 -16.12 -12.02
C ALA A 208 14.71 -17.36 -12.93
N THR A 209 13.91 -18.37 -12.57
CA THR A 209 13.73 -19.59 -13.38
C THR A 209 13.11 -19.26 -14.74
N ARG A 210 12.08 -18.42 -14.75
CA ARG A 210 11.41 -17.98 -15.99
C ARG A 210 12.35 -17.21 -16.91
N GLU A 211 13.21 -16.36 -16.36
CA GLU A 211 14.23 -15.63 -17.15
C GLU A 211 15.25 -16.59 -17.79
N LYS A 212 15.69 -17.61 -17.07
CA LYS A 212 16.56 -18.66 -17.62
C LYS A 212 15.88 -19.43 -18.75
N LEU A 213 14.64 -19.88 -18.55
CA LEU A 213 13.87 -20.64 -19.55
C LEU A 213 13.64 -19.81 -20.82
N THR A 214 13.29 -18.53 -20.65
CA THR A 214 13.13 -17.55 -21.73
C THR A 214 14.42 -17.39 -22.53
N THR A 215 15.54 -17.21 -21.83
CA THR A 215 16.86 -17.03 -22.47
C THR A 215 17.28 -18.28 -23.24
N PHE A 216 17.07 -19.45 -22.63
CA PHE A 216 17.31 -20.74 -23.28
C PHE A 216 16.49 -20.89 -24.56
N LEU A 217 15.18 -20.66 -24.48
CA LEU A 217 14.28 -20.85 -25.63
C LEU A 217 14.64 -19.93 -26.79
N ARG A 218 15.03 -18.68 -26.53
CA ARG A 218 15.48 -17.75 -27.57
C ARG A 218 16.68 -18.26 -28.32
N ARG A 219 17.73 -18.64 -27.57
CA ARG A 219 18.94 -19.21 -28.16
C ARG A 219 18.61 -20.49 -28.94
N ARG A 220 17.71 -21.31 -28.40
CA ARG A 220 17.28 -22.54 -29.07
C ARG A 220 16.53 -22.28 -30.38
N LEU A 221 15.65 -21.28 -30.41
CA LEU A 221 14.98 -20.85 -31.64
C LEU A 221 15.98 -20.32 -32.66
N GLU A 222 16.98 -19.54 -32.25
CA GLU A 222 18.07 -19.07 -33.13
C GLU A 222 18.88 -20.24 -33.72
N GLU A 223 19.25 -21.22 -32.90
CA GLU A 223 19.95 -22.43 -33.34
C GLU A 223 19.13 -23.23 -34.38
N LEU A 224 17.80 -23.22 -34.25
CA LEU A 224 16.87 -23.88 -35.17
C LEU A 224 16.40 -22.96 -36.32
N ASP A 225 17.03 -21.80 -36.51
CA ASP A 225 16.67 -20.79 -37.51
C ASP A 225 15.16 -20.44 -37.50
N TYR A 226 14.61 -20.35 -36.29
CA TYR A 226 13.21 -20.08 -36.00
C TYR A 226 12.22 -21.00 -36.73
N LEU A 227 12.64 -22.20 -37.15
CA LEU A 227 11.81 -23.17 -37.87
C LEU A 227 11.25 -22.63 -39.20
N GLN A 228 11.98 -21.71 -39.85
CA GLN A 228 11.55 -21.08 -41.11
C GLN A 228 11.53 -22.05 -42.30
N ASP A 229 12.38 -23.08 -42.29
CA ASP A 229 12.52 -24.07 -43.36
C ASP A 229 11.36 -25.07 -43.43
N ILE A 230 10.56 -25.18 -42.37
CA ILE A 230 9.43 -26.13 -42.26
C ILE A 230 8.07 -25.43 -42.14
N GLY A 231 7.99 -24.13 -42.43
CA GLY A 231 6.72 -23.41 -42.48
C GLY A 231 6.73 -22.18 -43.39
N GLU A 232 5.57 -21.57 -43.58
CA GLU A 232 5.44 -20.36 -44.42
C GLU A 232 6.18 -19.14 -43.82
N THR A 233 6.39 -19.14 -42.51
CA THR A 233 7.17 -18.15 -41.77
C THR A 233 7.80 -18.80 -40.54
N GLY A 234 8.71 -18.09 -39.86
CA GLY A 234 9.32 -18.56 -38.63
C GLY A 234 8.41 -18.43 -37.40
N ILE A 235 8.81 -19.08 -36.32
CA ILE A 235 8.19 -18.99 -35.00
C ILE A 235 9.15 -18.27 -34.07
N HIS A 236 8.66 -17.26 -33.35
CA HIS A 236 9.47 -16.49 -32.43
C HIS A 236 8.77 -16.35 -31.07
N MET A 237 9.54 -15.83 -30.10
CA MET A 237 9.08 -15.54 -28.75
C MET A 237 9.01 -14.02 -28.55
N PRO A 238 7.85 -13.38 -28.79
CA PRO A 238 7.71 -11.92 -28.90
C PRO A 238 8.03 -11.18 -27.59
N TYR A 239 7.84 -11.82 -26.44
CA TYR A 239 7.89 -11.15 -25.14
C TYR A 239 9.03 -11.71 -24.26
N PRO A 240 10.11 -10.94 -24.02
CA PRO A 240 11.23 -11.36 -23.16
C PRO A 240 10.86 -11.54 -21.69
N HIS A 241 9.84 -10.83 -21.21
CA HIS A 241 9.59 -10.64 -19.79
C HIS A 241 8.15 -11.03 -19.42
N ALA A 242 7.67 -12.14 -19.98
CA ALA A 242 6.30 -12.57 -19.74
C ALA A 242 6.05 -12.86 -18.25
N THR A 243 4.91 -12.40 -17.72
CA THR A 243 4.62 -12.39 -16.27
C THR A 243 4.08 -13.71 -15.73
N ARG A 244 3.51 -14.58 -16.58
CA ARG A 244 2.85 -15.83 -16.16
C ARG A 244 3.22 -17.08 -16.98
N GLY A 245 3.88 -16.96 -18.13
CA GLY A 245 4.20 -18.13 -18.98
C GLY A 245 4.92 -17.73 -20.26
N ILE A 246 5.45 -18.70 -20.99
CA ILE A 246 6.22 -18.47 -22.22
C ILE A 246 5.29 -18.54 -23.43
N LYS A 247 5.40 -17.58 -24.36
CA LYS A 247 4.59 -17.53 -25.58
C LYS A 247 5.43 -17.72 -26.84
N LEU A 248 4.97 -18.57 -27.74
CA LEU A 248 5.55 -18.78 -29.08
C LEU A 248 4.49 -18.45 -30.12
N VAL A 249 4.81 -17.62 -31.11
CA VAL A 249 3.86 -17.23 -32.16
C VAL A 249 4.55 -17.20 -33.53
N LEU A 250 3.78 -17.35 -34.59
CA LEU A 250 4.30 -17.10 -35.95
C LEU A 250 4.78 -15.66 -36.06
N MET A 251 5.89 -15.44 -36.77
CA MET A 251 6.38 -14.11 -37.08
C MET A 251 5.31 -13.27 -37.79
N GLY A 252 5.05 -12.08 -37.24
CA GLY A 252 3.99 -11.17 -37.67
C GLY A 252 2.59 -11.44 -37.08
N ASN A 253 2.42 -12.45 -36.21
CA ASN A 253 1.21 -12.57 -35.40
C ASN A 253 1.36 -11.75 -34.12
N ASP A 254 0.58 -10.68 -34.00
CA ASP A 254 0.51 -9.83 -32.83
C ASP A 254 -0.75 -8.95 -32.87
N LYS A 255 -0.92 -8.09 -31.86
CA LYS A 255 -2.03 -7.13 -31.77
C LYS A 255 -1.97 -6.04 -32.85
N GLY A 256 -0.78 -5.69 -33.32
CA GLY A 256 -0.60 -4.76 -34.45
C GLY A 256 -1.18 -5.31 -35.76
N ARG A 257 -1.13 -6.63 -35.98
CA ARG A 257 -1.76 -7.28 -37.14
C ARG A 257 -3.28 -7.10 -37.16
N ALA A 258 -3.91 -7.12 -35.98
CA ALA A 258 -5.34 -6.85 -35.87
C ALA A 258 -5.67 -5.40 -36.25
N ALA A 259 -4.83 -4.43 -35.83
CA ALA A 259 -4.95 -3.04 -36.24
C ALA A 259 -4.78 -2.85 -37.76
N GLU A 260 -3.77 -3.48 -38.37
CA GLU A 260 -3.54 -3.46 -39.82
C GLU A 260 -4.72 -4.01 -40.62
N ASP A 261 -5.36 -5.08 -40.14
CA ASP A 261 -6.57 -5.65 -40.78
C ASP A 261 -7.75 -4.70 -40.74
N LEU A 262 -7.99 -4.04 -39.60
CA LEU A 262 -9.02 -3.02 -39.46
C LEU A 262 -8.81 -1.85 -40.44
N ILE A 263 -7.56 -1.41 -40.61
CA ILE A 263 -7.23 -0.32 -41.54
C ILE A 263 -7.40 -0.76 -42.99
N GLN A 264 -6.80 -1.90 -43.36
CA GLN A 264 -6.66 -2.29 -44.77
C GLN A 264 -7.86 -3.07 -45.32
N LYS A 265 -8.51 -3.90 -44.51
CA LYS A 265 -9.62 -4.77 -44.94
C LYS A 265 -10.98 -4.20 -44.56
N GLU A 266 -11.09 -3.61 -43.38
CA GLU A 266 -12.33 -2.96 -42.91
C GLU A 266 -12.41 -1.46 -43.28
N ASN A 267 -11.39 -0.90 -43.95
CA ASN A 267 -11.29 0.50 -44.41
C ASN A 267 -11.47 1.55 -43.30
N ILE A 268 -10.96 1.27 -42.10
CA ILE A 268 -11.06 2.20 -40.97
C ILE A 268 -9.95 3.27 -41.09
N PRO A 269 -10.30 4.58 -41.08
CA PRO A 269 -9.29 5.64 -41.08
C PRO A 269 -8.38 5.58 -39.84
N LEU A 270 -7.10 5.93 -40.00
CA LEU A 270 -6.11 5.90 -38.91
C LEU A 270 -6.51 6.79 -37.72
N ASP A 271 -7.00 8.00 -38.00
CA ASP A 271 -7.49 8.96 -37.01
C ASP A 271 -8.81 8.54 -36.32
N SER A 272 -9.37 7.41 -36.73
CA SER A 272 -10.62 6.84 -36.26
C SER A 272 -10.41 5.46 -35.59
N LEU A 273 -9.16 5.06 -35.38
CA LEU A 273 -8.79 3.83 -34.69
C LEU A 273 -8.22 4.14 -33.30
N LEU A 274 -8.90 3.63 -32.27
CA LEU A 274 -8.45 3.66 -30.88
C LEU A 274 -7.95 2.29 -30.47
N PHE A 275 -6.71 2.20 -29.98
CA PHE A 275 -6.20 1.03 -29.29
C PHE A 275 -6.17 1.27 -27.77
N VAL A 276 -6.68 0.31 -26.99
CA VAL A 276 -6.64 0.34 -25.52
C VAL A 276 -5.99 -0.93 -24.98
N GLY A 277 -5.01 -0.78 -24.09
CA GLY A 277 -4.28 -1.90 -23.48
C GLY A 277 -3.55 -1.50 -22.20
N ASN A 278 -3.12 -2.49 -21.42
CA ASN A 278 -2.45 -2.29 -20.13
C ASN A 278 -0.91 -2.42 -20.22
N GLU A 279 -0.35 -2.83 -21.36
CA GLU A 279 1.09 -3.01 -21.56
C GLU A 279 1.64 -2.18 -22.75
N LEU A 280 1.15 -0.95 -22.91
CA LEU A 280 1.51 0.01 -23.97
C LEU A 280 2.84 0.75 -23.75
N TYR A 281 3.84 0.06 -23.19
CA TYR A 281 5.19 0.60 -22.93
C TYR A 281 6.25 -0.20 -23.71
N LYS A 282 7.44 0.38 -23.91
CA LYS A 282 8.55 -0.30 -24.61
C LYS A 282 8.84 -1.69 -24.01
N GLY A 283 8.65 -2.74 -24.81
CA GLY A 283 8.86 -4.14 -24.42
C GLY A 283 7.64 -4.85 -23.81
N GLY A 284 6.51 -4.15 -23.63
CA GLY A 284 5.23 -4.74 -23.19
C GLY A 284 4.49 -5.48 -24.32
N ASN A 285 3.45 -6.25 -23.94
CA ASN A 285 2.67 -7.09 -24.86
C ASN A 285 1.95 -6.29 -25.98
N ASP A 286 1.45 -5.11 -25.63
CA ASP A 286 0.72 -4.21 -26.54
C ASP A 286 1.61 -3.33 -27.39
N ASN A 287 2.91 -3.28 -27.10
CA ASN A 287 3.90 -2.44 -27.78
C ASN A 287 3.95 -2.70 -29.30
N SER A 288 3.51 -3.88 -29.75
CA SER A 288 3.42 -4.23 -31.17
C SER A 288 2.57 -3.27 -32.01
N VAL A 289 1.55 -2.62 -31.41
CA VAL A 289 0.64 -1.68 -32.09
C VAL A 289 1.31 -0.34 -32.37
N ARG A 290 2.30 0.06 -31.56
CA ARG A 290 3.03 1.34 -31.70
C ARG A 290 3.79 1.47 -33.02
N ARG A 291 3.98 0.39 -33.78
CA ARG A 291 4.62 0.43 -35.10
C ARG A 291 3.77 1.14 -36.16
N ILE A 292 2.48 1.36 -35.88
CA ILE A 292 1.53 1.98 -36.82
C ILE A 292 1.36 3.44 -36.43
N ASP A 293 2.00 4.32 -37.18
CA ASP A 293 1.95 5.77 -36.93
C ASP A 293 0.53 6.33 -37.16
N GLY A 294 0.06 7.13 -36.20
CA GLY A 294 -1.22 7.86 -36.29
C GLY A 294 -2.42 7.19 -35.61
N ILE A 295 -2.27 6.00 -35.01
CA ILE A 295 -3.30 5.39 -34.16
C ILE A 295 -3.40 6.15 -32.82
N THR A 296 -4.62 6.38 -32.33
CA THR A 296 -4.83 6.88 -30.97
C THR A 296 -4.65 5.74 -29.98
N MET A 297 -3.77 5.90 -29.00
CA MET A 297 -3.45 4.86 -28.01
C MET A 297 -3.76 5.35 -26.60
N LEU A 298 -4.48 4.54 -25.84
CA LEU A 298 -4.84 4.81 -24.44
C LEU A 298 -4.36 3.64 -23.56
N SER A 299 -3.45 3.93 -22.64
CA SER A 299 -2.94 2.95 -21.67
C SER A 299 -3.84 2.92 -20.44
N VAL A 300 -4.20 1.72 -19.98
CA VAL A 300 -4.73 1.50 -18.63
C VAL A 300 -3.71 0.79 -17.72
N GLY A 301 -2.43 0.86 -18.08
CA GLY A 301 -1.32 0.22 -17.37
C GLY A 301 -0.61 1.14 -16.38
N GLU A 302 0.12 0.54 -15.43
CA GLU A 302 0.88 1.28 -14.40
C GLU A 302 2.10 2.06 -14.95
N LYS A 303 2.56 1.73 -16.17
CA LYS A 303 3.74 2.36 -16.78
C LYS A 303 3.32 3.43 -17.79
N GLU A 304 3.83 4.63 -17.59
CA GLU A 304 3.72 5.74 -18.53
C GLU A 304 4.80 5.67 -19.62
N ASP A 305 4.47 6.08 -20.84
CA ASP A 305 5.39 6.09 -21.96
C ASP A 305 4.94 7.14 -23.00
N ALA A 306 5.89 7.74 -23.72
CA ALA A 306 5.63 8.86 -24.63
C ALA A 306 4.74 8.44 -25.81
N GLY A 307 3.81 9.33 -26.20
CA GLY A 307 2.90 9.13 -27.33
C GLY A 307 1.68 8.26 -27.02
N VAL A 308 1.41 7.95 -25.75
CA VAL A 308 0.23 7.19 -25.30
C VAL A 308 -0.51 7.98 -24.24
N ILE A 309 -1.84 8.04 -24.36
CA ILE A 309 -2.73 8.71 -23.40
C ILE A 309 -2.80 7.89 -22.11
N ASN A 310 -2.60 8.51 -20.95
CA ASN A 310 -2.79 7.86 -19.66
C ASN A 310 -4.29 7.80 -19.33
N GLY A 311 -4.87 6.61 -19.48
CA GLY A 311 -6.27 6.30 -19.21
C GLY A 311 -6.54 5.82 -17.79
N GLY A 312 -5.56 5.87 -16.88
CA GLY A 312 -5.62 5.39 -15.49
C GLY A 312 -5.07 3.97 -15.32
N ILE A 313 -5.31 3.33 -14.18
CA ILE A 313 -4.75 2.00 -13.85
C ILE A 313 -5.86 0.94 -13.77
N GLN A 314 -5.67 -0.15 -14.52
CA GLN A 314 -6.49 -1.37 -14.55
C GLN A 314 -7.93 -1.17 -15.06
N VAL A 315 -8.75 -2.20 -14.87
CA VAL A 315 -10.05 -2.40 -15.50
C VAL A 315 -11.08 -1.33 -15.11
N ASP A 316 -11.01 -0.81 -13.89
CA ASP A 316 -11.89 0.27 -13.43
C ASP A 316 -11.65 1.56 -14.21
N ALA A 317 -10.40 1.83 -14.56
CA ALA A 317 -10.04 2.98 -15.37
C ALA A 317 -10.57 2.85 -16.81
N ASN A 318 -10.58 1.62 -17.35
CA ASN A 318 -11.16 1.34 -18.67
C ASN A 318 -12.66 1.67 -18.73
N TRP A 319 -13.43 1.33 -17.71
CA TRP A 319 -14.86 1.66 -17.65
C TRP A 319 -15.15 3.16 -17.63
N GLN A 320 -14.29 3.95 -16.98
CA GLN A 320 -14.52 5.38 -16.79
C GLN A 320 -14.40 6.19 -18.08
N TRP A 321 -13.45 5.87 -18.96
CA TRP A 321 -13.36 6.53 -20.26
C TRP A 321 -14.46 6.03 -21.22
N MET A 322 -14.91 4.78 -21.10
CA MET A 322 -16.07 4.26 -21.85
C MET A 322 -17.35 5.05 -21.54
N GLU A 323 -17.59 5.42 -20.28
CA GLU A 323 -18.70 6.31 -19.91
C GLU A 323 -18.55 7.72 -20.50
N TRP A 324 -17.33 8.26 -20.50
CA TRP A 324 -17.05 9.57 -21.12
C TRP A 324 -17.30 9.55 -22.63
N VAL A 325 -16.83 8.51 -23.32
CA VAL A 325 -17.08 8.30 -24.75
C VAL A 325 -18.57 8.16 -25.01
N THR A 326 -19.29 7.38 -24.19
CA THR A 326 -20.75 7.23 -24.29
C THR A 326 -21.45 8.58 -24.21
N THR A 327 -21.04 9.42 -23.26
CA THR A 327 -21.61 10.77 -23.07
C THR A 327 -21.41 11.63 -24.32
N ASN A 328 -20.20 11.67 -24.88
CA ASN A 328 -19.89 12.50 -26.05
C ASN A 328 -20.55 11.99 -27.34
N LEU A 329 -20.60 10.66 -27.53
CA LEU A 329 -21.29 10.05 -28.68
C LEU A 329 -22.80 10.30 -28.60
N ASN A 330 -23.41 10.21 -27.41
CA ASN A 330 -24.83 10.54 -27.23
C ASN A 330 -25.15 12.02 -27.52
N GLN A 331 -24.15 12.92 -27.39
CA GLN A 331 -24.23 14.32 -27.83
C GLN A 331 -23.95 14.50 -29.34
N ASN A 332 -23.84 13.40 -30.10
CA ASN A 332 -23.52 13.35 -31.53
C ASN A 332 -22.15 13.92 -31.91
N THR A 333 -21.18 13.90 -30.99
CA THR A 333 -19.79 14.27 -31.30
C THR A 333 -19.17 13.25 -32.27
N PRO A 334 -18.54 13.67 -33.39
CA PRO A 334 -17.89 12.74 -34.32
C PRO A 334 -16.76 11.95 -33.66
N TRP A 335 -16.64 10.66 -33.97
CA TRP A 335 -15.65 9.77 -33.36
C TRP A 335 -14.20 10.28 -33.38
N PRO A 336 -13.66 10.81 -34.50
CA PRO A 336 -12.30 11.36 -34.51
C PRO A 336 -12.10 12.52 -33.52
N LEU A 337 -13.14 13.32 -33.31
CA LEU A 337 -13.11 14.43 -32.35
C LEU A 337 -13.21 13.92 -30.90
N VAL A 338 -13.97 12.84 -30.67
CA VAL A 338 -13.97 12.12 -29.38
C VAL A 338 -12.57 11.60 -29.06
N LEU A 339 -11.88 10.99 -30.03
CA LEU A 339 -10.52 10.48 -29.86
C LEU A 339 -9.50 11.59 -29.56
N LYS A 340 -9.57 12.69 -30.32
CA LYS A 340 -8.69 13.85 -30.13
C LYS A 340 -8.85 14.51 -28.75
N ASN A 341 -10.05 14.43 -28.18
CA ASN A 341 -10.39 15.05 -26.90
C ASN A 341 -10.49 14.04 -25.76
N LEU A 342 -10.00 12.80 -25.94
CA LEU A 342 -9.94 11.83 -24.86
C LEU A 342 -9.28 12.50 -23.64
N PRO A 343 -9.89 12.42 -22.46
CA PRO A 343 -9.38 13.11 -21.29
C PRO A 343 -7.96 12.61 -21.02
N GLU A 344 -7.00 13.53 -21.00
CA GLU A 344 -5.61 13.22 -20.65
C GLU A 344 -5.46 12.73 -19.20
N SER A 345 -6.51 12.80 -18.37
CA SER A 345 -6.47 12.42 -16.96
C SER A 345 -7.73 11.67 -16.49
N ALA A 346 -7.72 10.34 -16.62
CA ALA A 346 -8.54 9.48 -15.77
C ALA A 346 -8.26 9.72 -14.26
N ASP A 347 -7.08 10.26 -13.93
CA ASP A 347 -6.65 10.65 -12.59
C ASP A 347 -7.64 11.59 -11.88
N VAL A 348 -8.25 12.57 -12.56
CA VAL A 348 -9.19 13.51 -11.91
C VAL A 348 -10.47 12.80 -11.50
N ARG A 349 -10.96 11.82 -12.29
CA ARG A 349 -12.16 11.05 -11.94
C ARG A 349 -11.88 10.01 -10.86
N GLN A 350 -10.77 9.28 -10.97
CA GLN A 350 -10.34 8.33 -9.95
C GLN A 350 -10.10 9.05 -8.61
N LEU A 351 -9.44 10.20 -8.66
CA LEU A 351 -9.23 11.03 -7.48
C LEU A 351 -10.56 11.56 -6.92
N LYS A 352 -11.47 12.03 -7.78
CA LYS A 352 -12.81 12.44 -7.35
C LYS A 352 -13.53 11.30 -6.64
N SER A 353 -13.53 10.09 -7.20
CA SER A 353 -14.15 8.90 -6.59
C SER A 353 -13.50 8.54 -5.25
N ARG A 354 -12.16 8.62 -5.14
CA ARG A 354 -11.45 8.45 -3.87
C ARG A 354 -11.83 9.53 -2.84
N ILE A 355 -11.98 10.78 -3.26
CA ILE A 355 -12.45 11.87 -2.38
C ILE A 355 -13.88 11.61 -1.91
N GLU A 356 -14.76 11.13 -2.79
CA GLU A 356 -16.14 10.77 -2.45
C GLU A 356 -16.18 9.60 -1.44
N GLN A 357 -15.34 8.58 -1.62
CA GLN A 357 -15.20 7.47 -0.66
C GLN A 357 -14.70 7.97 0.71
N GLU A 358 -13.71 8.86 0.76
CA GLU A 358 -13.26 9.45 2.02
C GLU A 358 -14.35 10.32 2.67
N ASN A 359 -15.15 11.01 1.86
CA ASN A 359 -16.29 11.80 2.33
C ASN A 359 -17.36 10.95 3.01
N GLU A 360 -17.64 9.75 2.50
CA GLU A 360 -18.53 8.79 3.17
C GLU A 360 -18.01 8.45 4.56
N ASN A 361 -16.69 8.33 4.74
CA ASN A 361 -16.06 8.02 6.01
C ASN A 361 -15.84 9.23 6.93
N ALA A 362 -16.14 10.46 6.50
CA ALA A 362 -15.89 11.68 7.27
C ALA A 362 -16.61 11.74 8.63
N HIS A 363 -17.74 11.05 8.75
CA HIS A 363 -18.50 10.91 10.00
C HIS A 363 -17.75 10.14 11.10
N LEU A 364 -16.79 9.28 10.70
CA LEU A 364 -15.94 8.54 11.63
C LEU A 364 -14.86 9.41 12.27
N THR A 365 -14.55 10.57 11.66
CA THR A 365 -13.62 11.55 12.22
C THR A 365 -14.32 12.55 13.15
N SER A 366 -15.38 13.22 12.67
CA SER A 366 -16.20 14.15 13.48
C SER A 366 -17.41 14.67 12.69
N ASP A 367 -18.43 15.17 13.40
CA ASP A 367 -19.58 15.88 12.80
C ASP A 367 -19.18 17.05 11.89
N TRP A 368 -18.12 17.79 12.24
CA TRP A 368 -17.67 18.94 11.44
C TRP A 368 -17.13 18.50 10.07
N HIS A 369 -16.28 17.47 10.03
CA HIS A 369 -15.75 16.92 8.78
C HIS A 369 -16.88 16.33 7.92
N HIS A 370 -17.84 15.64 8.54
CA HIS A 370 -19.02 15.16 7.83
C HIS A 370 -19.80 16.32 7.20
N ALA A 371 -20.13 17.38 7.96
CA ALA A 371 -20.83 18.54 7.42
C ALA A 371 -20.05 19.20 6.26
N MET A 372 -18.73 19.34 6.38
CA MET A 372 -17.90 19.92 5.31
C MET A 372 -17.85 19.03 4.06
N SER A 373 -17.77 17.70 4.22
CA SER A 373 -17.76 16.74 3.11
C SER A 373 -19.01 16.82 2.23
N GLN A 374 -20.15 17.24 2.79
CA GLN A 374 -21.42 17.42 2.07
C GLN A 374 -21.49 18.76 1.32
N VAL A 375 -20.72 19.76 1.74
CA VAL A 375 -20.77 21.12 1.19
C VAL A 375 -19.64 21.37 0.18
N ILE A 376 -18.47 20.77 0.38
CA ILE A 376 -17.29 20.94 -0.49
C ILE A 376 -17.38 19.95 -1.67
N PRO A 377 -17.52 20.41 -2.93
CA PRO A 377 -17.61 19.50 -4.07
C PRO A 377 -16.30 18.74 -4.31
N ALA A 378 -16.36 17.41 -4.39
CA ALA A 378 -15.19 16.58 -4.70
C ALA A 378 -14.52 16.97 -6.03
N ALA A 379 -15.31 17.38 -7.02
CA ALA A 379 -14.81 17.85 -8.32
C ALA A 379 -13.90 19.08 -8.20
N LEU A 380 -14.25 20.04 -7.33
CA LEU A 380 -13.44 21.25 -7.11
C LEU A 380 -12.02 20.88 -6.66
N ILE A 381 -11.91 19.90 -5.77
CA ILE A 381 -10.62 19.44 -5.23
C ILE A 381 -9.87 18.63 -6.28
N ALA A 382 -10.55 17.69 -6.94
CA ALA A 382 -9.93 16.82 -7.93
C ALA A 382 -9.35 17.62 -9.11
N GLU A 383 -10.07 18.62 -9.61
CA GLU A 383 -9.63 19.49 -10.72
C GLU A 383 -8.42 20.35 -10.37
N ASN A 384 -8.23 20.67 -9.08
CA ASN A 384 -7.15 21.55 -8.60
C ASN A 384 -6.11 20.80 -7.76
N TYR A 385 -6.12 19.47 -7.79
CA TYR A 385 -5.39 18.64 -6.85
C TYR A 385 -3.89 18.83 -6.91
N ASN A 386 -3.31 18.93 -8.12
CA ASN A 386 -1.86 19.08 -8.27
C ASN A 386 -1.34 20.37 -7.62
N GLU A 387 -2.04 21.49 -7.80
CA GLU A 387 -1.68 22.76 -7.17
C GLU A 387 -1.78 22.68 -5.64
N ILE A 388 -2.86 22.07 -5.13
CA ILE A 388 -3.06 21.83 -3.69
C ILE A 388 -1.94 20.94 -3.13
N ARG A 389 -1.68 19.81 -3.79
CA ARG A 389 -0.69 18.80 -3.39
C ARG A 389 0.71 19.40 -3.33
N GLU A 390 1.12 20.14 -4.35
CA GLU A 390 2.43 20.80 -4.37
C GLU A 390 2.58 21.82 -3.24
N ALA A 391 1.55 22.64 -3.00
CA ALA A 391 1.55 23.62 -1.92
C ALA A 391 1.66 22.94 -0.54
N PHE A 392 0.82 21.94 -0.28
CA PHE A 392 0.84 21.16 0.96
C PHE A 392 2.19 20.47 1.18
N SER A 393 2.74 19.81 0.15
CA SER A 393 4.03 19.12 0.22
C SER A 393 5.17 20.09 0.51
N ALA A 394 5.19 21.25 -0.16
CA ALA A 394 6.21 22.28 0.06
C ALA A 394 6.20 22.82 1.50
N THR A 395 5.01 23.12 2.05
CA THR A 395 4.87 23.56 3.44
C THR A 395 5.22 22.46 4.41
N ARG A 396 4.74 21.23 4.19
CA ARG A 396 5.02 20.09 5.08
C ARG A 396 6.51 19.80 5.17
N LYS A 397 7.23 19.85 4.06
CA LYS A 397 8.68 19.65 4.01
C LYS A 397 9.44 20.66 4.88
N GLN A 398 9.00 21.92 4.95
CA GLN A 398 9.64 22.90 5.84
C GLN A 398 9.17 22.72 7.30
N LEU A 399 7.91 22.38 7.52
CA LEU A 399 7.37 22.12 8.85
C LEU A 399 8.06 20.95 9.54
N ILE A 400 8.34 19.86 8.82
CA ILE A 400 9.11 18.71 9.32
C ILE A 400 10.46 19.18 9.86
N LYS A 401 11.18 20.00 9.09
CA LYS A 401 12.49 20.53 9.51
C LYS A 401 12.38 21.40 10.76
N LEU A 402 11.29 22.15 10.92
CA LEU A 402 11.06 22.95 12.12
C LEU A 402 10.77 22.06 13.34
N LYS A 403 9.86 21.09 13.17
CA LYS A 403 9.45 20.14 14.21
C LYS A 403 10.60 19.25 14.69
N ILE A 404 11.53 18.87 13.79
CA ILE A 404 12.77 18.18 14.19
C ILE A 404 13.55 18.97 15.25
N ILE A 405 13.70 20.29 15.09
CA ILE A 405 14.41 21.11 16.07
C ILE A 405 13.62 21.20 17.38
N GLN A 406 12.30 21.37 17.29
CA GLN A 406 11.44 21.49 18.46
C GLN A 406 11.46 20.19 19.29
N TYR A 407 11.28 19.03 18.67
CA TYR A 407 11.25 17.75 19.37
C TYR A 407 12.63 17.26 19.80
N ASP A 408 13.71 17.62 19.09
CA ASP A 408 15.08 17.46 19.60
C ASP A 408 15.28 18.22 20.92
N LEU A 409 14.79 19.46 21.01
CA LEU A 409 14.84 20.24 22.25
C LEU A 409 13.96 19.64 23.35
N VAL A 410 12.77 19.14 23.03
CA VAL A 410 11.92 18.42 24.01
C VAL A 410 12.68 17.22 24.57
N ALA A 411 13.27 16.39 23.71
CA ALA A 411 14.03 15.22 24.13
C ALA A 411 15.24 15.58 24.98
N ARG A 412 16.02 16.61 24.58
CA ARG A 412 17.17 17.09 25.35
C ARG A 412 16.78 17.59 26.74
N LEU A 413 15.70 18.34 26.84
CA LEU A 413 15.20 18.83 28.13
C LEU A 413 14.68 17.69 29.00
N ALA A 414 13.92 16.76 28.43
CA ALA A 414 13.26 15.68 29.16
C ALA A 414 14.22 14.64 29.77
N VAL A 415 15.46 14.57 29.29
CA VAL A 415 16.53 13.73 29.86
C VAL A 415 17.18 14.38 31.11
N LEU A 416 16.97 15.68 31.32
CA LEU A 416 17.52 16.39 32.49
C LEU A 416 16.63 16.13 33.72
N GLU A 417 17.23 15.72 34.85
CA GLU A 417 16.53 15.27 36.08
C GLU A 417 15.43 16.23 36.58
N GLN A 418 15.55 17.53 36.27
CA GLN A 418 14.65 18.59 36.71
C GLN A 418 13.43 18.82 35.82
N PHE A 419 13.37 18.21 34.62
CA PHE A 419 12.27 18.40 33.68
C PHE A 419 11.61 17.06 33.35
N HIS A 420 10.32 16.94 33.66
CA HIS A 420 9.47 15.91 33.06
C HIS A 420 9.08 16.27 31.63
N TYR A 421 8.66 15.28 30.84
CA TYR A 421 8.36 15.42 29.41
C TYR A 421 7.35 16.54 29.10
N ASP A 422 6.26 16.63 29.87
CA ASP A 422 5.25 17.67 29.67
C ASP A 422 5.77 19.08 29.99
N ASN A 423 6.66 19.21 30.98
CA ASN A 423 7.34 20.47 31.26
C ASN A 423 8.24 20.87 30.09
N ALA A 424 9.00 19.91 29.53
CA ALA A 424 9.84 20.15 28.36
C ALA A 424 9.02 20.60 27.14
N ARG A 425 7.89 19.93 26.83
CA ARG A 425 6.98 20.32 25.74
C ARG A 425 6.47 21.75 25.91
N ARG A 426 5.99 22.09 27.11
CA ARG A 426 5.48 23.43 27.42
C ARG A 426 6.56 24.51 27.29
N ILE A 427 7.76 24.25 27.82
CA ILE A 427 8.90 25.17 27.68
C ILE A 427 9.22 25.41 26.20
N VAL A 428 9.29 24.35 25.40
CA VAL A 428 9.56 24.47 23.96
C VAL A 428 8.44 25.23 23.24
N LEU A 429 7.18 24.98 23.58
CA LEU A 429 6.04 25.74 23.05
C LEU A 429 6.19 27.24 23.36
N GLU A 430 6.47 27.60 24.61
CA GLU A 430 6.64 28.99 25.05
C GLU A 430 7.88 29.68 24.45
N LEU A 431 8.96 28.94 24.21
CA LEU A 431 10.18 29.48 23.58
C LEU A 431 9.96 29.88 22.13
N PHE A 432 9.04 29.20 21.44
CA PHE A 432 8.87 29.31 20.00
C PHE A 432 7.53 29.93 19.57
N ASN A 433 6.73 30.40 20.51
CA ASN A 433 5.45 31.08 20.25
C ASN A 433 5.61 32.52 19.72
N ASP A 434 6.78 33.14 19.93
CA ASP A 434 7.07 34.52 19.49
C ASP A 434 7.40 34.60 17.99
N ASN A 435 6.75 35.55 17.31
CA ASN A 435 6.75 35.66 15.85
C ASN A 435 7.87 36.53 15.26
N GLY A 436 8.69 37.17 16.09
CA GLY A 436 9.77 38.06 15.63
C GLY A 436 11.03 37.29 15.21
N SER A 437 11.63 37.64 14.06
CA SER A 437 12.91 37.09 13.59
C SER A 437 14.07 38.10 13.69
N THR A 438 13.90 39.14 14.48
CA THR A 438 14.89 40.23 14.62
C THR A 438 16.16 39.72 15.31
N LYS A 439 17.25 40.51 15.21
CA LYS A 439 18.50 40.23 15.93
C LYS A 439 18.28 40.15 17.45
N GLN A 440 17.35 40.95 17.98
CA GLN A 440 17.02 40.97 19.40
C GLN A 440 16.26 39.70 19.82
N ASP A 441 15.33 39.22 18.99
CA ASP A 441 14.59 37.97 19.25
C ASP A 441 15.54 36.76 19.29
N LYS A 442 16.50 36.71 18.37
CA LYS A 442 17.56 35.68 18.35
C LYS A 442 18.39 35.68 19.62
N LEU A 443 18.78 36.87 20.09
CA LEU A 443 19.57 37.01 21.32
C LEU A 443 18.78 36.59 22.56
N LEU A 444 17.50 37.00 22.64
CA LEU A 444 16.60 36.64 23.74
C LEU A 444 16.38 35.13 23.79
N LEU A 445 16.06 34.50 22.66
CA LEU A 445 15.86 33.06 22.57
C LEU A 445 17.14 32.29 22.94
N SER A 446 18.30 32.73 22.43
CA SER A 446 19.60 32.14 22.79
C SER A 446 19.85 32.21 24.31
N GLY A 447 19.57 33.36 24.94
CA GLY A 447 19.67 33.53 26.39
C GLY A 447 18.77 32.57 27.16
N ARG A 448 17.47 32.48 26.79
CA ARG A 448 16.52 31.56 27.43
C ARG A 448 16.91 30.09 27.25
N LEU A 449 17.38 29.70 26.07
CA LEU A 449 17.86 28.34 25.81
C LEU A 449 19.10 28.00 26.64
N LYS A 450 20.07 28.94 26.76
CA LYS A 450 21.25 28.76 27.62
C LYS A 450 20.84 28.56 29.08
N GLN A 451 19.81 29.26 29.56
CA GLN A 451 19.28 29.08 30.92
C GLN A 451 18.65 27.68 31.10
N TYR A 452 17.74 27.26 30.22
CA TYR A 452 17.06 25.97 30.34
C TYR A 452 18.00 24.77 30.14
N LEU A 453 18.98 24.88 29.24
CA LEU A 453 19.94 23.82 28.92
C LEU A 453 21.21 23.89 29.77
N PHE A 454 21.32 24.81 30.73
CA PHE A 454 22.48 24.91 31.61
C PHE A 454 22.82 23.59 32.35
N PRO A 455 21.86 22.76 32.80
CA PRO A 455 22.18 21.46 33.38
C PRO A 455 22.88 20.50 32.41
N GLU A 456 22.56 20.57 31.11
CA GLU A 456 23.26 19.81 30.07
C GLU A 456 24.76 20.17 30.06
N LEU A 457 25.09 21.46 30.17
CA LEU A 457 26.48 21.91 30.27
C LEU A 457 27.16 21.39 31.54
N LYS A 458 26.47 21.39 32.69
CA LYS A 458 27.00 20.80 33.92
C LYS A 458 27.31 19.31 33.76
N MET A 459 26.46 18.57 33.05
CA MET A 459 26.68 17.15 32.75
C MET A 459 27.92 16.95 31.86
N LEU A 460 28.08 17.75 30.80
CA LEU A 460 29.28 17.67 29.93
C LEU A 460 30.57 17.96 30.69
N LEU A 461 30.56 18.98 31.56
CA LEU A 461 31.71 19.30 32.40
C LEU A 461 31.99 18.20 33.42
N ARG A 462 30.95 17.67 34.07
CA ARG A 462 31.10 16.53 34.99
C ARG A 462 31.73 15.34 34.29
N GLN A 463 31.26 15.00 33.09
CA GLN A 463 31.80 13.89 32.31
C GLN A 463 33.28 14.12 31.96
N PHE A 464 33.65 15.33 31.56
CA PHE A 464 35.05 15.68 31.33
C PHE A 464 35.93 15.48 32.58
N PHE A 465 35.53 16.01 33.73
CA PHE A 465 36.32 15.92 34.96
C PHE A 465 36.38 14.50 35.53
N VAL A 466 35.28 13.74 35.48
CA VAL A 466 35.22 12.39 36.04
C VAL A 466 35.86 11.38 35.09
N ASP A 467 35.48 11.38 33.81
CA ASP A 467 35.90 10.32 32.89
C ASP A 467 37.31 10.57 32.34
N GLN A 468 37.65 11.82 32.03
CA GLN A 468 38.93 12.15 31.38
C GLN A 468 40.04 12.49 32.39
N LEU A 469 39.68 13.13 33.51
CA LEU A 469 40.64 13.56 34.53
C LEU A 469 40.58 12.70 35.81
N ASN A 470 39.71 11.69 35.85
CA ASN A 470 39.58 10.73 36.96
C ASN A 470 39.34 11.39 38.34
N ILE A 471 38.70 12.56 38.36
CA ILE A 471 38.38 13.27 39.59
C ILE A 471 37.14 12.62 40.23
N LYS A 472 37.18 12.40 41.56
CA LYS A 472 36.06 11.78 42.30
C LYS A 472 34.75 12.53 42.04
N GLU A 473 33.76 11.81 41.50
CA GLU A 473 32.44 12.35 41.11
C GLU A 473 31.77 13.20 42.20
N LYS A 474 31.82 12.75 43.45
CA LYS A 474 31.22 13.47 44.59
C LYS A 474 31.79 14.88 44.75
N LYS A 475 33.09 15.06 44.51
CA LYS A 475 33.76 16.38 44.61
C LYS A 475 33.37 17.28 43.45
N VAL A 476 33.34 16.75 42.22
CA VAL A 476 32.93 17.48 41.02
C VAL A 476 31.49 17.95 41.13
N ARG A 477 30.58 17.05 41.54
CA ARG A 477 29.16 17.35 41.70
C ARG A 477 28.92 18.43 42.75
N HIS A 478 29.64 18.38 43.88
CA HIS A 478 29.56 19.41 44.92
C HIS A 478 29.92 20.80 44.39
N GLN A 479 30.98 20.93 43.59
CA GLN A 479 31.41 22.24 43.07
C GLN A 479 30.49 22.77 41.96
N LEU A 480 29.83 21.91 41.17
CA LEU A 480 28.96 22.32 40.07
C LEU A 480 27.49 22.54 40.47
N ASN A 481 27.02 21.90 41.55
CA ASN A 481 25.60 21.96 41.94
C ASN A 481 25.14 23.39 42.22
N ASP A 482 25.90 24.17 42.99
CA ASP A 482 25.50 25.51 43.45
C ASP A 482 25.67 26.62 42.40
N VAL A 483 26.29 26.29 41.26
CA VAL A 483 26.46 27.25 40.17
C VAL A 483 25.10 27.48 39.48
N LEU A 484 24.62 28.72 39.45
CA LEU A 484 23.32 29.05 38.85
C LEU A 484 23.39 29.48 37.38
N GLY A 485 24.58 29.75 36.85
CA GLY A 485 24.76 30.15 35.46
C GLY A 485 26.22 30.20 35.01
N ILE A 486 26.43 30.49 33.72
CA ILE A 486 27.75 30.41 33.06
C ILE A 486 28.79 31.29 33.74
N GLN A 487 28.40 32.47 34.23
CA GLN A 487 29.30 33.42 34.91
C GLN A 487 29.98 32.83 36.16
N GLY A 488 29.35 31.86 36.83
CA GLY A 488 29.91 31.20 38.01
C GLY A 488 30.78 29.97 37.70
N LEU A 489 30.84 29.52 36.43
CA LEU A 489 31.56 28.30 36.07
C LEU A 489 33.08 28.43 36.17
N ASP A 490 33.64 29.60 35.84
CA ASP A 490 35.10 29.79 35.85
C ASP A 490 35.70 29.50 37.24
N ASN A 491 35.09 30.03 38.31
CA ASN A 491 35.53 29.77 39.68
C ASN A 491 35.33 28.31 40.10
N ALA A 492 34.22 27.68 39.70
CA ALA A 492 33.95 26.28 40.01
C ALA A 492 34.96 25.35 39.32
N ILE A 493 35.29 25.63 38.05
CA ILE A 493 36.27 24.85 37.28
C ILE A 493 37.66 24.93 37.92
N ILE A 494 38.10 26.14 38.32
CA ILE A 494 39.41 26.32 38.97
C ILE A 494 39.48 25.48 40.25
N LYS A 495 38.45 25.55 41.11
CA LYS A 495 38.36 24.75 42.34
C LYS A 495 38.35 23.24 42.10
N ILE A 496 37.77 22.78 40.99
CA ILE A 496 37.77 21.35 40.63
C ILE A 496 39.17 20.89 40.20
N LEU A 497 39.86 21.70 39.40
CA LEU A 497 41.22 21.38 38.94
C LEU A 497 42.25 21.38 40.08
N GLU A 498 42.08 22.26 41.07
CA GLU A 498 42.89 22.24 42.32
C GLU A 498 42.76 20.93 43.11
N LEU A 499 41.72 20.13 42.86
CA LEU A 499 41.52 18.82 43.50
C LEU A 499 42.19 17.67 42.73
N SER A 500 42.81 17.95 41.59
CA SER A 500 43.58 16.99 40.79
C SER A 500 45.07 17.08 41.15
N ASP A 501 45.76 15.93 41.21
CA ASP A 501 47.20 15.85 41.54
C ASP A 501 48.12 16.24 40.35
N THR A 502 47.56 16.73 39.25
CA THR A 502 48.26 16.99 37.98
C THR A 502 48.79 18.42 37.87
N GLN A 503 50.09 18.57 37.59
CA GLN A 503 50.75 19.88 37.34
C GLN A 503 50.27 20.62 36.06
N THR A 504 49.31 20.08 35.31
CA THR A 504 48.80 20.59 34.01
C THR A 504 47.55 21.48 34.09
N ASN A 505 47.38 22.26 35.17
CA ASN A 505 46.20 23.10 35.41
C ASN A 505 45.80 24.07 34.27
N LYS A 506 46.76 24.61 33.48
CA LYS A 506 46.44 25.57 32.40
C LYS A 506 45.80 24.91 31.17
N THR A 507 46.25 23.72 30.80
CA THR A 507 45.78 23.01 29.60
C THR A 507 44.37 22.44 29.81
N GLU A 508 44.11 21.94 31.01
CA GLU A 508 42.80 21.39 31.41
C GLU A 508 41.75 22.49 31.56
N LEU A 509 42.12 23.65 32.13
CA LEU A 509 41.26 24.83 32.17
C LEU A 509 40.87 25.30 30.77
N ALA A 510 41.83 25.35 29.83
CA ALA A 510 41.56 25.70 28.44
C ALA A 510 40.60 24.69 27.78
N SER A 511 40.74 23.40 28.08
CA SER A 511 39.86 22.34 27.59
C SER A 511 38.42 22.48 28.12
N ALA A 512 38.25 22.74 29.42
CA ALA A 512 36.94 23.00 30.02
C ALA A 512 36.27 24.26 29.43
N LYS A 513 37.03 25.36 29.26
CA LYS A 513 36.51 26.58 28.60
C LYS A 513 36.11 26.32 27.14
N ASN A 514 36.83 25.45 26.44
CA ASN A 514 36.48 25.03 25.08
C ASN A 514 35.16 24.24 25.05
N ILE A 515 34.88 23.40 26.06
CA ILE A 515 33.59 22.71 26.20
C ILE A 515 32.45 23.73 26.33
N ILE A 516 32.60 24.74 27.20
CA ILE A 516 31.60 25.81 27.37
C ILE A 516 31.39 26.55 26.04
N LYS A 517 32.47 27.03 25.40
CA LYS A 517 32.39 27.77 24.13
C LYS A 517 31.72 26.95 23.03
N ARG A 518 32.07 25.66 22.90
CA ARG A 518 31.44 24.75 21.92
C ARG A 518 29.96 24.57 22.19
N TRP A 519 29.56 24.45 23.45
CA TRP A 519 28.16 24.33 23.84
C TRP A 519 27.37 25.61 23.54
N GLU A 520 27.92 26.80 23.84
CA GLU A 520 27.29 28.07 23.48
C GLU A 520 27.11 28.24 21.97
N THR A 521 28.16 27.94 21.19
CA THR A 521 28.09 27.98 19.72
C THR A 521 27.06 26.99 19.17
N LYS A 522 26.87 25.82 19.80
CA LYS A 522 25.82 24.86 19.40
C LYS A 522 24.42 25.46 19.60
N ILE A 523 24.18 26.16 20.71
CA ILE A 523 22.89 26.82 20.97
C ILE A 523 22.65 27.95 19.97
N GLU A 524 23.66 28.77 19.71
CA GLU A 524 23.56 29.88 18.75
C GLU A 524 23.24 29.37 17.34
N LYS A 525 23.92 28.31 16.88
CA LYS A 525 23.62 27.65 15.60
C LYS A 525 22.21 27.05 15.56
N LEU A 526 21.73 26.49 16.68
CA LEU A 526 20.38 25.96 16.77
C LEU A 526 19.36 27.08 16.57
N VAL A 527 19.54 28.22 17.25
CA VAL A 527 18.67 29.41 17.13
C VAL A 527 18.66 29.92 15.69
N GLU A 528 19.83 30.08 15.07
CA GLU A 528 19.93 30.51 13.67
C GLU A 528 19.21 29.55 12.72
N SER A 529 19.44 28.24 12.91
CA SER A 529 18.78 27.19 12.12
C SER A 529 17.26 27.20 12.32
N TYR A 530 16.78 27.43 13.55
CA TYR A 530 15.34 27.55 13.83
C TYR A 530 14.72 28.70 13.04
N PHE A 531 15.25 29.92 13.18
CA PHE A 531 14.70 31.10 12.49
C PHE A 531 14.76 30.96 10.97
N CYS A 532 15.86 30.44 10.42
CA CYS A 532 15.97 30.19 8.98
C CYS A 532 14.87 29.23 8.47
N ARG A 533 14.56 28.19 9.24
CA ARG A 533 13.50 27.22 8.89
C ARG A 533 12.10 27.80 9.11
N ALA A 534 11.90 28.56 10.19
CA ALA A 534 10.64 29.22 10.50
C ALA A 534 10.25 30.21 9.41
N ASP A 535 11.17 31.04 8.94
CA ASP A 535 10.91 32.01 7.86
C ASP A 535 10.56 31.30 6.54
N LYS A 536 11.31 30.25 6.17
CA LYS A 536 11.00 29.43 4.98
C LYS A 536 9.63 28.76 5.09
N TRP A 537 9.28 28.25 6.28
CA TRP A 537 7.98 27.64 6.51
C TRP A 537 6.85 28.66 6.42
N ARG A 538 6.98 29.84 7.03
CA ARG A 538 5.99 30.93 6.96
C ARG A 538 5.69 31.35 5.53
N VAL A 539 6.73 31.51 4.70
CA VAL A 539 6.55 31.84 3.27
C VAL A 539 5.75 30.76 2.54
N LYS A 540 6.08 29.47 2.77
CA LYS A 540 5.34 28.36 2.14
C LYS A 540 3.90 28.25 2.65
N GLN A 541 3.69 28.42 3.94
CA GLN A 541 2.36 28.44 4.55
C GLN A 541 1.50 29.58 4.01
N HIS A 542 2.07 30.79 3.85
CA HIS A 542 1.35 31.93 3.27
C HIS A 542 0.93 31.67 1.83
N ASN A 543 1.83 31.10 1.01
CA ASN A 543 1.50 30.72 -0.36
C ASN A 543 0.41 29.63 -0.43
N GLU A 544 0.49 28.60 0.41
CA GLU A 544 -0.54 27.56 0.53
C GLU A 544 -1.91 28.16 0.90
N GLN A 545 -1.96 29.07 1.88
CA GLN A 545 -3.18 29.76 2.25
C GLN A 545 -3.73 30.65 1.13
N ALA A 546 -2.86 31.34 0.39
CA ALA A 546 -3.26 32.18 -0.74
C ALA A 546 -3.89 31.35 -1.87
N ILE A 547 -3.30 30.20 -2.21
CA ILE A 547 -3.84 29.24 -3.20
C ILE A 547 -5.21 28.75 -2.76
N ILE A 548 -5.35 28.29 -1.52
CA ILE A 548 -6.61 27.74 -1.00
C ILE A 548 -7.70 28.82 -0.91
N THR A 549 -7.33 30.05 -0.55
CA THR A 549 -8.26 31.18 -0.53
C THR A 549 -8.72 31.55 -1.95
N SER A 550 -7.80 31.52 -2.93
CA SER A 550 -8.15 31.72 -4.35
C SER A 550 -9.09 30.62 -4.84
N LEU A 551 -8.85 29.36 -4.50
CA LEU A 551 -9.71 28.24 -4.86
C LEU A 551 -11.13 28.37 -4.29
N ALA A 552 -11.24 28.75 -3.01
CA ALA A 552 -12.53 29.01 -2.38
C ALA A 552 -13.34 30.10 -3.13
N SER A 553 -12.66 31.09 -3.72
CA SER A 553 -13.30 32.17 -4.50
C SER A 553 -13.69 31.77 -5.93
N LYS A 554 -13.10 30.72 -6.52
CA LYS A 554 -13.38 30.25 -7.89
C LYS A 554 -14.65 29.40 -8.01
N GLN A 555 -15.31 29.10 -6.90
CA GLN A 555 -16.46 28.19 -6.86
C GLN A 555 -17.70 28.84 -7.50
N LYS A 556 -18.34 28.15 -8.46
CA LYS A 556 -19.57 28.63 -9.14
C LYS A 556 -20.88 28.25 -8.42
N SER A 557 -20.81 27.69 -7.21
CA SER A 557 -21.98 27.19 -6.46
C SER A 557 -22.63 28.27 -5.59
N THR A 558 -23.90 28.03 -5.23
CA THR A 558 -24.73 28.87 -4.35
C THR A 558 -24.27 28.97 -2.89
N LEU A 559 -23.34 28.11 -2.45
CA LEU A 559 -22.78 28.09 -1.09
C LEU A 559 -21.34 28.63 -1.08
N THR A 560 -21.11 29.76 -0.41
CA THR A 560 -19.79 30.36 -0.23
C THR A 560 -19.03 29.67 0.89
N ILE A 561 -17.96 28.96 0.56
CA ILE A 561 -17.08 28.29 1.53
C ILE A 561 -15.98 29.27 1.94
N GLN A 562 -15.76 29.46 3.24
CA GLN A 562 -14.66 30.30 3.71
C GLN A 562 -13.31 29.60 3.49
N GLY A 563 -12.30 30.35 3.06
CA GLY A 563 -10.96 29.79 2.80
C GLY A 563 -10.36 29.03 4.01
N LYS A 564 -10.65 29.48 5.24
CA LYS A 564 -10.23 28.82 6.49
C LYS A 564 -10.85 27.42 6.68
N ASP A 565 -12.09 27.23 6.24
CA ASP A 565 -12.83 25.98 6.41
C ASP A 565 -12.39 24.98 5.34
N LEU A 566 -12.22 25.45 4.10
CA LEU A 566 -11.59 24.66 3.03
C LEU A 566 -10.17 24.23 3.42
N TYR A 567 -9.39 25.14 4.01
CA TYR A 567 -8.04 24.84 4.51
C TYR A 567 -8.03 23.72 5.55
N ARG A 568 -8.92 23.80 6.53
CA ARG A 568 -9.04 22.79 7.59
C ARG A 568 -9.50 21.44 7.04
N TYR A 569 -10.47 21.44 6.12
CA TYR A 569 -10.94 20.23 5.48
C TYR A 569 -9.86 19.58 4.59
N LEU A 570 -9.10 20.36 3.81
CA LEU A 570 -7.99 19.83 3.01
C LEU A 570 -6.88 19.22 3.88
N LYS A 571 -6.61 19.78 5.07
CA LYS A 571 -5.68 19.18 6.05
C LYS A 571 -6.10 17.79 6.53
N TRP A 572 -7.40 17.53 6.57
CA TRP A 572 -7.97 16.23 6.92
C TRP A 572 -7.95 15.26 5.73
N LEU A 573 -8.34 15.75 4.54
CA LEU A 573 -8.48 14.95 3.32
C LEU A 573 -7.13 14.55 2.71
N ILE A 574 -6.20 15.49 2.56
CA ILE A 574 -4.96 15.29 1.80
C ILE A 574 -4.11 14.11 2.35
N PRO A 575 -3.95 13.93 3.67
CA PRO A 575 -3.25 12.75 4.20
C PRO A 575 -3.93 11.39 4.01
N ARG A 576 -5.17 11.35 3.51
CA ARG A 576 -5.86 10.11 3.10
C ARG A 576 -5.63 9.81 1.62
N LEU A 577 -5.27 10.83 0.86
CA LEU A 577 -5.01 10.72 -0.57
C LEU A 577 -3.51 10.51 -0.85
N GLU A 578 -2.65 11.03 0.02
CA GLU A 578 -1.19 10.99 -0.06
C GLU A 578 -0.57 10.44 1.23
N ASP A 579 0.56 9.76 1.08
CA ASP A 579 1.41 9.40 2.21
C ASP A 579 2.13 10.64 2.75
N ILE A 580 1.53 11.28 3.75
CA ILE A 580 2.07 12.47 4.40
C ILE A 580 2.25 12.19 5.89
N PRO A 581 3.51 12.21 6.39
CA PRO A 581 3.81 11.96 7.80
C PRO A 581 2.98 12.86 8.71
N HIS A 582 2.36 12.30 9.75
CA HIS A 582 1.68 13.09 10.78
C HIS A 582 2.70 13.63 11.79
N LEU A 583 2.50 14.86 12.26
CA LEU A 583 3.49 15.58 13.06
C LEU A 583 2.89 15.87 14.41
N LYS A 584 3.68 15.65 15.46
CA LYS A 584 3.30 15.92 16.83
C LYS A 584 3.13 17.43 17.04
N ASP A 585 2.14 17.82 17.85
CA ASP A 585 1.89 19.19 18.27
C ASP A 585 2.32 19.43 19.72
N LEU A 586 3.05 20.51 19.97
CA LEU A 586 3.65 20.78 21.28
C LEU A 586 2.61 21.08 22.36
N ASP A 587 1.41 21.51 21.97
CA ASP A 587 0.27 21.81 22.84
C ASP A 587 -0.59 20.58 23.16
N LYS A 588 -0.39 19.44 22.49
CA LYS A 588 -1.14 18.18 22.70
C LYS A 588 -0.32 17.12 23.44
N PRO A 589 -0.91 16.33 24.36
CA PRO A 589 -0.17 15.31 25.09
C PRO A 589 0.37 14.22 24.16
N THR A 590 1.51 13.64 24.52
CA THR A 590 2.04 12.45 23.83
C THR A 590 1.60 11.20 24.55
N ILE A 591 0.81 10.38 23.87
CA ILE A 591 0.28 9.13 24.39
C ILE A 591 0.95 7.99 23.63
N VAL A 592 1.83 7.28 24.31
CA VAL A 592 2.53 6.12 23.76
C VAL A 592 1.70 4.88 24.05
N LEU A 593 1.22 4.21 23.01
CA LEU A 593 0.46 2.97 23.11
C LEU A 593 1.39 1.81 22.74
N LEU A 594 1.79 1.03 23.73
CA LEU A 594 2.72 -0.08 23.56
C LEU A 594 1.98 -1.43 23.58
N ALA A 595 1.68 -1.92 22.39
CA ALA A 595 1.05 -3.20 22.17
C ALA A 595 2.04 -4.36 22.24
N GLY A 596 1.56 -5.53 22.63
CA GLY A 596 2.35 -6.76 22.59
C GLY A 596 1.75 -7.87 23.44
N THR A 597 2.02 -9.12 23.06
CA THR A 597 1.55 -10.28 23.82
C THR A 597 2.41 -10.57 25.06
N SER A 598 2.09 -11.63 25.78
CA SER A 598 2.96 -12.15 26.85
C SER A 598 4.34 -12.53 26.28
N GLY A 599 5.41 -12.29 27.02
CA GLY A 599 6.77 -12.75 26.65
C GLY A 599 7.56 -11.83 25.68
N VAL A 600 6.95 -10.79 25.10
CA VAL A 600 7.65 -9.92 24.13
C VAL A 600 8.50 -8.80 24.74
N GLY A 601 8.39 -8.58 26.06
CA GLY A 601 9.16 -7.54 26.77
C GLY A 601 8.51 -6.14 26.81
N LYS A 602 7.22 -6.02 26.46
CA LYS A 602 6.50 -4.73 26.43
C LYS A 602 6.61 -3.91 27.72
N SER A 603 6.44 -4.53 28.90
CA SER A 603 6.46 -3.78 30.16
C SER A 603 7.88 -3.30 30.54
N THR A 604 8.92 -4.00 30.08
CA THR A 604 10.32 -3.55 30.18
C THR A 604 10.56 -2.32 29.30
N LEU A 605 10.08 -2.37 28.05
CA LEU A 605 10.16 -1.24 27.12
C LEU A 605 9.37 -0.03 27.65
N SER A 606 8.13 -0.22 28.12
CA SER A 606 7.30 0.84 28.73
C SER A 606 8.02 1.56 29.87
N ARG A 607 8.58 0.80 30.83
CA ARG A 607 9.34 1.36 31.95
C ARG A 607 10.57 2.14 31.47
N HIS A 608 11.25 1.63 30.45
CA HIS A 608 12.40 2.31 29.87
C HIS A 608 12.00 3.63 29.19
N ILE A 609 10.90 3.64 28.41
CA ILE A 609 10.35 4.87 27.80
C ILE A 609 10.05 5.91 28.88
N SER A 610 9.24 5.55 29.88
CA SER A 610 8.82 6.48 30.93
C SER A 610 10.00 7.06 31.69
N LYS A 611 10.99 6.22 32.04
CA LYS A 611 12.18 6.64 32.77
C LYS A 611 13.08 7.55 31.93
N THR A 612 13.40 7.15 30.70
CA THR A 612 14.36 7.86 29.84
C THR A 612 13.79 9.16 29.31
N MET A 613 12.50 9.19 28.95
CA MET A 613 11.83 10.38 28.43
C MET A 613 11.18 11.24 29.52
N GLY A 614 11.22 10.83 30.79
CA GLY A 614 10.57 11.56 31.89
C GLY A 614 9.05 11.72 31.72
N ILE A 615 8.37 10.76 31.08
CA ILE A 615 6.90 10.79 30.91
C ILE A 615 6.25 10.50 32.26
N PRO A 616 5.37 11.37 32.78
CA PRO A 616 4.91 11.33 34.17
C PRO A 616 4.00 10.14 34.48
N THR A 617 3.28 9.62 33.49
CA THR A 617 2.25 8.60 33.68
C THR A 617 2.60 7.34 32.90
N SER A 618 2.58 6.18 33.56
CA SER A 618 2.81 4.87 32.94
C SER A 618 1.93 3.81 33.60
N PHE A 619 1.12 3.10 32.81
CA PHE A 619 0.24 2.06 33.35
C PHE A 619 -0.13 0.99 32.32
N SER A 620 -0.52 -0.19 32.80
CA SER A 620 -1.00 -1.25 31.94
C SER A 620 -2.50 -1.14 31.69
N SER A 621 -2.95 -1.35 30.44
CA SER A 621 -4.37 -1.37 30.10
C SER A 621 -5.13 -2.52 30.79
N ASP A 622 -4.47 -3.62 31.12
CA ASP A 622 -5.07 -4.71 31.90
C ASP A 622 -5.51 -4.25 33.31
N VAL A 623 -4.68 -3.43 33.96
CA VAL A 623 -4.90 -2.97 35.33
C VAL A 623 -5.78 -1.72 35.35
N ALA A 624 -5.42 -0.69 34.59
CA ALA A 624 -6.08 0.60 34.67
C ALA A 624 -7.28 0.76 33.72
N SER A 625 -7.54 -0.21 32.84
CA SER A 625 -8.67 -0.14 31.89
C SER A 625 -9.57 -1.38 32.01
N ARG A 626 -9.05 -2.58 31.71
CA ARG A 626 -9.85 -3.81 31.73
C ARG A 626 -10.43 -4.12 33.11
N SER A 627 -9.64 -3.97 34.18
CA SER A 627 -10.12 -4.24 35.54
C SER A 627 -11.24 -3.27 35.96
N VAL A 628 -11.19 -2.01 35.52
CA VAL A 628 -12.26 -1.02 35.77
C VAL A 628 -13.53 -1.39 35.01
N ILE A 629 -13.40 -1.76 33.72
CA ILE A 629 -14.53 -2.23 32.90
C ILE A 629 -15.16 -3.48 33.51
N ARG A 630 -14.34 -4.45 33.92
CA ARG A 630 -14.79 -5.67 34.59
C ARG A 630 -15.62 -5.36 35.84
N GLU A 631 -15.13 -4.47 36.69
CA GLU A 631 -15.81 -4.09 37.93
C GLU A 631 -17.11 -3.32 37.65
N SER A 632 -17.08 -2.41 36.68
CA SER A 632 -18.25 -1.61 36.28
C SER A 632 -19.37 -2.49 35.71
N ILE A 633 -19.05 -3.45 34.84
CA ILE A 633 -20.04 -4.38 34.30
C ILE A 633 -20.56 -5.32 35.39
N SER A 634 -19.67 -5.81 36.28
CA SER A 634 -20.08 -6.63 37.43
C SER A 634 -21.04 -5.89 38.37
N PHE A 635 -20.80 -4.59 38.60
CA PHE A 635 -21.67 -3.73 39.38
C PHE A 635 -23.03 -3.52 38.70
N LEU A 636 -23.06 -3.33 37.38
CA LEU A 636 -24.28 -3.07 36.64
C LEU A 636 -25.19 -4.30 36.50
N LEU A 637 -24.61 -5.48 36.21
CA LEU A 637 -25.33 -6.70 35.84
C LEU A 637 -25.33 -7.78 36.93
N GLY A 638 -24.49 -7.65 37.96
CA GLY A 638 -24.16 -8.73 38.88
C GLY A 638 -23.04 -9.62 38.33
N SER A 639 -22.21 -10.17 39.22
CA SER A 639 -20.97 -10.87 38.83
C SER A 639 -21.18 -12.09 37.92
N ASP A 640 -22.18 -12.93 38.19
CA ASP A 640 -22.39 -14.17 37.44
C ASP A 640 -22.94 -13.88 36.05
N ARG A 641 -23.94 -12.99 35.97
CA ARG A 641 -24.51 -12.55 34.69
C ARG A 641 -23.49 -11.79 33.83
N ALA A 642 -22.63 -10.98 34.46
CA ALA A 642 -21.55 -10.30 33.76
C ALA A 642 -20.55 -11.28 33.12
N ARG A 643 -20.19 -12.37 33.82
CA ARG A 643 -19.31 -13.42 33.27
C ARG A 643 -19.96 -14.19 32.14
N GLU A 644 -21.27 -14.39 32.18
CA GLU A 644 -22.02 -15.08 31.13
C GLU A 644 -22.08 -14.25 29.84
N ILE A 645 -22.37 -12.95 29.95
CA ILE A 645 -22.57 -12.08 28.77
C ILE A 645 -21.24 -11.61 28.16
N PHE A 646 -20.26 -11.28 29.01
CA PHE A 646 -18.97 -10.70 28.61
C PHE A 646 -17.78 -11.56 29.09
N PRO A 647 -17.75 -12.87 28.80
CA PRO A 647 -16.72 -13.78 29.30
C PRO A 647 -15.30 -13.33 28.93
N GLU A 648 -15.13 -12.65 27.79
CA GLU A 648 -13.85 -12.12 27.30
C GLU A 648 -13.20 -11.08 28.22
N VAL A 649 -13.99 -10.32 28.99
CA VAL A 649 -13.48 -9.30 29.94
C VAL A 649 -12.91 -9.97 31.19
N PHE A 650 -13.50 -11.09 31.59
CA PHE A 650 -13.10 -11.87 32.77
C PHE A 650 -11.98 -12.88 32.43
N GLY A 651 -11.95 -13.36 31.19
CA GLY A 651 -10.89 -14.22 30.68
C GLY A 651 -9.58 -13.50 30.35
N SER A 652 -8.57 -14.31 30.02
CA SER A 652 -7.31 -13.80 29.44
C SER A 652 -7.46 -13.66 27.93
N SER A 653 -6.66 -12.78 27.31
CA SER A 653 -6.70 -12.56 25.85
C SER A 653 -6.42 -13.82 25.02
N PHE A 654 -5.76 -14.81 25.62
CA PHE A 654 -5.39 -16.09 25.02
C PHE A 654 -6.16 -17.28 25.63
N ALA A 655 -7.27 -17.03 26.33
CA ALA A 655 -8.08 -18.10 26.91
C ALA A 655 -8.65 -19.05 25.85
N GLU A 656 -8.89 -18.53 24.65
CA GLU A 656 -9.22 -19.31 23.46
C GLU A 656 -8.20 -19.01 22.36
N ASN A 657 -7.89 -20.02 21.54
CA ASN A 657 -7.10 -19.83 20.32
C ASN A 657 -7.98 -19.31 19.18
N SER A 658 -8.55 -18.13 19.36
CA SER A 658 -9.50 -17.51 18.45
C SER A 658 -9.26 -16.01 18.35
N LEU A 659 -9.16 -15.50 17.12
CA LEU A 659 -9.07 -14.06 16.89
C LEU A 659 -10.37 -13.34 17.28
N GLU A 660 -11.53 -14.00 17.15
CA GLU A 660 -12.81 -13.45 17.58
C GLU A 660 -12.81 -13.16 19.08
N TRP A 661 -12.32 -14.11 19.88
CA TRP A 661 -12.13 -13.94 21.32
C TRP A 661 -11.15 -12.80 21.63
N PHE A 662 -10.02 -12.75 20.92
CA PHE A 662 -9.00 -11.73 21.13
C PHE A 662 -9.51 -10.32 20.80
N TYR A 663 -10.28 -10.16 19.71
CA TYR A 663 -10.92 -8.89 19.38
C TYR A 663 -11.97 -8.51 20.40
N ALA A 664 -12.79 -9.46 20.87
CA ALA A 664 -13.80 -9.17 21.90
C ALA A 664 -13.14 -8.65 23.18
N HIS A 665 -12.10 -9.36 23.65
CA HIS A 665 -11.28 -8.96 24.80
C HIS A 665 -10.69 -7.56 24.63
N SER A 666 -10.15 -7.28 23.43
CA SER A 666 -9.49 -6.02 23.12
C SER A 666 -10.47 -4.86 23.05
N LEU A 667 -11.57 -5.01 22.30
CA LEU A 667 -12.60 -3.98 22.12
C LEU A 667 -13.25 -3.58 23.46
N MET A 668 -13.56 -4.56 24.32
CA MET A 668 -14.09 -4.26 25.66
C MET A 668 -13.07 -3.55 26.55
N THR A 669 -11.79 -3.93 26.47
CA THR A 669 -10.71 -3.24 27.20
C THR A 669 -10.49 -1.82 26.69
N MET A 670 -10.61 -1.62 25.37
CA MET A 670 -10.42 -0.32 24.73
C MET A 670 -11.44 0.73 25.18
N VAL A 671 -12.62 0.34 25.64
CA VAL A 671 -13.59 1.26 26.28
C VAL A 671 -12.94 1.99 27.47
N GLY A 672 -12.23 1.24 28.33
CA GLY A 672 -11.52 1.82 29.46
C GLY A 672 -10.29 2.63 29.05
N VAL A 673 -9.57 2.18 28.00
CA VAL A 673 -8.41 2.92 27.46
C VAL A 673 -8.85 4.28 26.93
N VAL A 674 -9.96 4.33 26.18
CA VAL A 674 -10.57 5.55 25.67
C VAL A 674 -10.98 6.49 26.82
N GLY A 675 -11.56 5.97 27.90
CA GLY A 675 -11.87 6.75 29.10
C GLY A 675 -10.63 7.42 29.71
N ASN A 676 -9.53 6.66 29.83
CA ASN A 676 -8.26 7.18 30.33
C ASN A 676 -7.65 8.23 29.37
N ILE A 677 -7.64 7.97 28.06
CA ILE A 677 -7.13 8.91 27.05
C ILE A 677 -7.91 10.23 27.09
N ASN A 678 -9.24 10.18 27.22
CA ASN A 678 -10.05 11.40 27.36
C ASN A 678 -9.62 12.25 28.56
N ARG A 679 -9.31 11.63 29.71
CA ARG A 679 -8.80 12.34 30.88
C ARG A 679 -7.42 12.94 30.61
N LEU A 680 -6.51 12.17 30.02
CA LEU A 680 -5.16 12.61 29.67
C LEU A 680 -5.17 13.80 28.70
N ILE A 681 -6.05 13.78 27.69
CA ILE A 681 -6.27 14.90 26.76
C ILE A 681 -6.77 16.12 27.52
N LYS A 682 -7.80 15.96 28.36
CA LYS A 682 -8.39 17.06 29.13
C LYS A 682 -7.37 17.75 30.04
N GLU A 683 -6.45 16.99 30.62
CA GLU A 683 -5.41 17.51 31.52
C GLU A 683 -4.09 17.84 30.81
N ASN A 684 -3.98 17.56 29.50
CA ASN A 684 -2.76 17.68 28.70
C ASN A 684 -1.56 16.93 29.31
N ILE A 685 -1.80 15.72 29.81
CA ILE A 685 -0.80 14.86 30.44
C ILE A 685 -0.36 13.77 29.47
N SER A 686 0.95 13.65 29.25
CA SER A 686 1.54 12.57 28.45
C SER A 686 1.59 11.25 29.23
N ALA A 687 1.42 10.13 28.55
CA ALA A 687 1.37 8.82 29.18
C ALA A 687 1.97 7.70 28.31
N VAL A 688 2.44 6.64 28.96
CA VAL A 688 2.74 5.35 28.33
C VAL A 688 1.72 4.32 28.80
N ILE A 689 0.99 3.73 27.86
CA ILE A 689 -0.02 2.71 28.12
C ILE A 689 0.44 1.41 27.48
N ASP A 690 0.69 0.35 28.26
CA ASP A 690 1.10 -0.96 27.72
C ASP A 690 0.03 -2.04 27.89
N GLY A 691 -0.14 -2.89 26.88
CA GLY A 691 -1.13 -3.96 26.97
C GLY A 691 -1.31 -4.79 25.72
N VAL A 692 -1.82 -6.01 25.90
CA VAL A 692 -2.12 -6.93 24.79
C VAL A 692 -3.37 -6.51 24.01
N ALA A 693 -4.29 -5.80 24.65
CA ALA A 693 -5.54 -5.32 24.07
C ALA A 693 -5.38 -4.13 23.10
N LEU A 694 -4.18 -3.55 23.00
CA LEU A 694 -3.89 -2.38 22.17
C LEU A 694 -3.67 -2.80 20.71
N ILE A 695 -4.69 -3.38 20.07
CA ILE A 695 -4.63 -3.76 18.66
C ILE A 695 -4.66 -2.47 17.80
N PRO A 696 -3.66 -2.20 16.94
CA PRO A 696 -3.71 -1.08 16.01
C PRO A 696 -5.01 -1.06 15.20
N GLY A 697 -5.57 0.14 14.97
CA GLY A 697 -6.86 0.29 14.28
C GLY A 697 -8.11 0.07 15.15
N THR A 698 -7.97 -0.02 16.47
CA THR A 698 -9.12 -0.07 17.42
C THR A 698 -9.40 1.26 18.13
N LEU A 699 -8.45 2.19 18.19
CA LEU A 699 -8.68 3.53 18.71
C LEU A 699 -9.35 4.40 17.64
N PRO A 700 -10.45 5.10 17.94
CA PRO A 700 -11.09 5.99 16.98
C PRO A 700 -10.18 7.10 16.48
N GLU A 701 -10.35 7.52 15.23
CA GLU A 701 -9.47 8.50 14.58
C GLU A 701 -9.45 9.85 15.31
N GLU A 702 -10.58 10.27 15.88
CA GLU A 702 -10.69 11.55 16.60
C GLU A 702 -9.63 11.75 17.69
N TYR A 703 -9.11 10.68 18.28
CA TYR A 703 -8.08 10.74 19.31
C TYR A 703 -6.71 11.11 18.75
N PHE A 704 -6.43 10.74 17.51
CA PHE A 704 -5.19 11.08 16.82
C PHE A 704 -5.15 12.57 16.43
N GLU A 705 -6.32 13.20 16.27
CA GLU A 705 -6.41 14.65 16.08
C GLU A 705 -6.28 15.44 17.40
N LYS A 706 -6.71 14.84 18.52
CA LYS A 706 -6.72 15.47 19.86
C LYS A 706 -5.44 15.23 20.67
N ALA A 707 -4.65 14.21 20.34
CA ALA A 707 -3.41 13.84 21.03
C ALA A 707 -2.32 13.39 20.05
N ASN A 708 -1.06 13.51 20.48
CA ASN A 708 0.06 12.92 19.74
C ASN A 708 0.15 11.42 20.08
N ILE A 709 -0.55 10.59 19.31
CA ILE A 709 -0.50 9.14 19.50
C ILE A 709 0.79 8.57 18.88
N VAL A 710 1.50 7.75 19.64
CA VAL A 710 2.65 6.97 19.18
C VAL A 710 2.36 5.50 19.51
N TRP A 711 1.91 4.76 18.53
CA TRP A 711 1.60 3.33 18.60
C TRP A 711 2.83 2.50 18.26
N ILE A 712 3.19 1.61 19.17
CA ILE A 712 4.34 0.73 19.06
C ILE A 712 3.87 -0.70 19.28
N VAL A 713 4.20 -1.60 18.37
CA VAL A 713 3.94 -3.04 18.52
C VAL A 713 5.24 -3.76 18.82
N ALA A 714 5.38 -4.25 20.05
CA ALA A 714 6.51 -5.09 20.45
C ALA A 714 6.27 -6.54 20.02
N SER A 715 7.26 -7.12 19.35
CA SER A 715 7.22 -8.46 18.78
C SER A 715 8.46 -9.26 19.15
N VAL A 716 8.39 -10.58 19.01
CA VAL A 716 9.54 -11.49 19.00
C VAL A 716 9.36 -12.41 17.81
N GLY A 717 10.10 -12.13 16.73
CA GLY A 717 9.95 -12.84 15.46
C GLY A 717 10.17 -14.35 15.61
N ASP A 718 11.25 -14.73 16.29
CA ASP A 718 11.62 -16.12 16.57
C ASP A 718 10.64 -16.77 17.56
N MET A 719 9.94 -17.80 17.08
CA MET A 719 8.94 -18.55 17.84
C MET A 719 9.55 -19.30 19.04
N ASN A 720 10.73 -19.89 18.90
CA ASN A 720 11.39 -20.62 19.98
C ASN A 720 11.85 -19.65 21.06
N ALA A 721 12.46 -18.53 20.66
CA ALA A 721 12.85 -17.48 21.60
C ALA A 721 11.63 -16.90 22.34
N HIS A 722 10.50 -16.75 21.65
CA HIS A 722 9.25 -16.30 22.27
C HIS A 722 8.71 -17.32 23.29
N PHE A 723 8.70 -18.61 22.94
CA PHE A 723 8.30 -19.70 23.83
C PHE A 723 9.16 -19.76 25.10
N GLU A 724 10.49 -19.71 24.96
CA GLU A 724 11.43 -19.74 26.09
C GLU A 724 11.24 -18.54 27.04
N ARG A 725 10.94 -17.36 26.50
CA ARG A 725 10.65 -16.16 27.30
C ARG A 725 9.37 -16.26 28.14
N LEU A 726 8.42 -17.10 27.73
CA LEU A 726 7.25 -17.39 28.58
C LEU A 726 7.63 -18.28 29.75
N GLY A 727 8.62 -19.15 29.55
CA GLY A 727 9.14 -20.06 30.55
C GLY A 727 9.87 -19.43 31.75
N THR A 728 10.36 -18.20 31.58
CA THR A 728 11.12 -17.46 32.61
C THR A 728 10.24 -16.52 33.45
N ARG A 729 8.93 -16.45 33.18
CA ARG A 729 7.96 -15.68 33.99
C ARG A 729 7.55 -16.45 35.26
N SER A 730 8.48 -16.67 36.19
CA SER A 730 8.23 -17.49 37.39
C SER A 730 7.98 -16.74 38.71
N GLU A 731 7.95 -15.40 38.77
CA GLU A 731 7.95 -14.71 40.09
C GLU A 731 6.75 -13.79 40.42
N THR A 732 5.84 -13.48 39.50
CA THR A 732 4.70 -12.57 39.80
C THR A 732 3.31 -13.20 39.67
N GLY A 733 3.21 -14.50 39.39
CA GLY A 733 1.95 -15.16 39.02
C GLY A 733 1.75 -16.58 39.56
N VAL A 734 2.36 -16.92 40.69
CA VAL A 734 2.28 -18.27 41.29
C VAL A 734 0.83 -18.70 41.56
N GLU A 735 -0.08 -17.78 41.87
CA GLU A 735 -1.51 -18.07 42.11
C GLU A 735 -2.36 -18.30 40.84
N ARG A 736 -1.81 -18.15 39.62
CA ARG A 736 -2.58 -18.20 38.34
C ARG A 736 -2.09 -19.26 37.34
N GLY A 737 -1.36 -20.27 37.80
CA GLY A 737 -0.87 -21.39 36.96
C GLY A 737 0.56 -21.23 36.41
N GLY A 738 1.30 -20.19 36.84
CA GLY A 738 2.72 -20.04 36.55
C GLY A 738 3.10 -19.97 35.07
N ALA A 739 4.36 -20.29 34.76
CA ALA A 739 4.90 -20.29 33.40
C ALA A 739 4.27 -21.37 32.51
N ASP A 740 3.81 -22.48 33.09
CA ASP A 740 3.28 -23.63 32.35
C ASP A 740 1.96 -23.33 31.65
N ARG A 741 1.06 -22.59 32.31
CA ARG A 741 -0.17 -22.09 31.67
C ARG A 741 0.10 -21.29 30.38
N TYR A 742 1.16 -20.48 30.37
CA TYR A 742 1.52 -19.69 29.19
C TYR A 742 2.13 -20.56 28.08
N ARG A 743 2.91 -21.60 28.44
CA ARG A 743 3.46 -22.56 27.48
C ARG A 743 2.37 -23.40 26.83
N GLU A 744 1.42 -23.91 27.63
CA GLU A 744 0.28 -24.69 27.12
C GLU A 744 -0.56 -23.88 26.14
N MET A 745 -0.79 -22.60 26.44
CA MET A 745 -1.56 -21.69 25.59
C MET A 745 -0.70 -20.94 24.56
N PHE A 746 0.52 -21.41 24.29
CA PHE A 746 1.45 -20.69 23.42
C PHE A 746 0.89 -20.46 22.02
N SER A 747 0.17 -21.43 21.45
CA SER A 747 -0.45 -21.28 20.13
C SER A 747 -1.42 -20.10 20.08
N ALA A 748 -2.27 -19.92 21.11
CA ALA A 748 -3.17 -18.77 21.21
C ALA A 748 -2.41 -17.45 21.40
N ILE A 749 -1.38 -17.45 22.23
CA ILE A 749 -0.50 -16.27 22.43
C ILE A 749 0.20 -15.89 21.13
N ARG A 750 0.63 -16.87 20.35
CA ARG A 750 1.31 -16.65 19.08
C ARG A 750 0.36 -16.16 18.00
N ASN A 751 -0.84 -16.71 17.93
CA ASN A 751 -1.88 -16.23 17.03
C ASN A 751 -2.21 -14.74 17.28
N ASN A 752 -2.36 -14.37 18.56
CA ASN A 752 -2.57 -12.96 18.94
C ASN A 752 -1.36 -12.08 18.61
N HIS A 753 -0.15 -12.61 18.75
CA HIS A 753 1.09 -11.90 18.41
C HIS A 753 1.16 -11.59 16.92
N ASP A 754 0.96 -12.61 16.09
CA ASP A 754 1.04 -12.49 14.64
C ASP A 754 -0.05 -11.54 14.15
N ARG A 755 -1.25 -11.57 14.77
CA ARG A 755 -2.30 -10.60 14.49
C ARG A 755 -1.93 -9.16 14.86
N LEU A 756 -1.27 -8.92 16.00
CA LEU A 756 -0.79 -7.58 16.36
C LEU A 756 0.22 -7.03 15.36
N VAL A 757 1.15 -7.87 14.90
CA VAL A 757 2.15 -7.49 13.89
C VAL A 757 1.47 -7.22 12.53
N GLU A 758 0.54 -8.07 12.13
CA GLU A 758 -0.24 -7.88 10.90
C GLU A 758 -1.03 -6.56 10.93
N MET A 759 -1.71 -6.27 12.05
CA MET A 759 -2.44 -5.01 12.20
C MET A 759 -1.51 -3.82 12.19
N ALA A 760 -0.32 -3.91 12.78
CA ALA A 760 0.69 -2.85 12.71
C ALA A 760 1.10 -2.55 11.27
N GLN A 761 1.28 -3.57 10.43
CA GLN A 761 1.60 -3.40 9.01
C GLN A 761 0.43 -2.74 8.25
N ARG A 762 -0.81 -3.18 8.51
CA ARG A 762 -2.00 -2.62 7.87
C ARG A 762 -2.26 -1.14 8.25
N THR A 763 -1.85 -0.73 9.45
CA THR A 763 -2.04 0.64 9.96
C THR A 763 -0.77 1.49 9.94
N ASP A 764 0.31 1.01 9.29
CA ASP A 764 1.62 1.66 9.27
C ASP A 764 2.14 2.09 10.66
N SER A 765 1.91 1.24 11.66
CA SER A 765 2.34 1.46 13.04
C SER A 765 3.72 0.87 13.30
N PHE A 766 4.50 1.55 14.13
CA PHE A 766 5.89 1.17 14.37
C PHE A 766 5.98 -0.20 15.07
N THR A 767 6.61 -1.17 14.40
CA THR A 767 6.86 -2.51 14.98
C THR A 767 8.31 -2.62 15.42
N ILE A 768 8.53 -3.08 16.66
CA ILE A 768 9.86 -3.37 17.20
C ILE A 768 10.01 -4.86 17.46
N ASP A 769 10.95 -5.50 16.76
CA ASP A 769 11.35 -6.87 17.09
C ASP A 769 12.38 -6.85 18.23
N ASN A 770 11.98 -7.47 19.34
CA ASN A 770 12.77 -7.59 20.55
C ASN A 770 13.43 -8.97 20.65
N SER A 771 13.58 -9.71 19.56
CA SER A 771 14.30 -10.99 19.49
C SER A 771 15.81 -10.84 19.80
N GLY A 772 16.42 -9.74 19.32
CA GLY A 772 17.85 -9.45 19.44
C GLY A 772 18.29 -8.73 20.73
N GLN A 773 19.29 -7.85 20.60
CA GLN A 773 19.87 -7.10 21.72
C GLN A 773 18.88 -6.05 22.28
N LEU A 774 18.57 -6.17 23.57
CA LEU A 774 17.60 -5.30 24.26
C LEU A 774 17.95 -3.80 24.15
N GLU A 775 19.24 -3.46 24.22
CA GLU A 775 19.71 -2.06 24.11
C GLU A 775 19.35 -1.43 22.76
N SER A 776 19.45 -2.20 21.67
CA SER A 776 19.07 -1.73 20.34
C SER A 776 17.57 -1.48 20.26
N ALA A 777 16.76 -2.40 20.81
CA ALA A 777 15.30 -2.24 20.84
C ALA A 777 14.89 -1.02 21.66
N MET A 778 15.50 -0.83 22.83
CA MET A 778 15.29 0.35 23.68
C MET A 778 15.65 1.64 22.95
N LYS A 779 16.81 1.71 22.29
CA LYS A 779 17.24 2.88 21.52
C LYS A 779 16.24 3.24 20.42
N ASN A 780 15.78 2.25 19.65
CA ASN A 780 14.85 2.47 18.54
C ASN A 780 13.47 2.98 19.03
N VAL A 781 12.99 2.42 20.14
CA VAL A 781 11.73 2.85 20.77
C VAL A 781 11.84 4.28 21.31
N ILE A 782 12.96 4.62 21.97
CA ILE A 782 13.21 6.01 22.42
C ILE A 782 13.27 6.96 21.22
N GLN A 783 13.95 6.57 20.15
CA GLN A 783 14.00 7.35 18.92
C GLN A 783 12.60 7.62 18.36
N ARG A 784 11.75 6.59 18.24
CA ARG A 784 10.35 6.72 17.78
C ARG A 784 9.51 7.65 18.67
N VAL A 785 9.67 7.56 19.99
CA VAL A 785 8.93 8.44 20.92
C VAL A 785 9.43 9.89 20.81
N SER A 786 10.74 10.09 20.68
CA SER A 786 11.39 11.41 20.63
C SER A 786 11.28 12.14 19.30
N ASP A 787 11.01 11.43 18.20
CA ASP A 787 10.91 12.02 16.87
C ASP A 787 9.73 13.02 16.78
N PRO A 788 9.64 13.86 15.74
CA PRO A 788 8.52 14.78 15.60
C PRO A 788 7.25 14.15 15.03
N PHE A 789 7.21 12.83 14.82
CA PHE A 789 6.12 12.14 14.13
C PHE A 789 5.15 11.47 15.10
N ALA A 790 3.87 11.57 14.81
CA ALA A 790 2.82 10.79 15.47
C ALA A 790 2.17 9.88 14.43
N ASP A 791 1.44 8.86 14.89
CA ASP A 791 0.69 7.99 13.98
C ASP A 791 -0.63 8.63 13.57
N ARG A 792 -1.26 8.05 12.55
CA ARG A 792 -2.63 8.40 12.15
C ARG A 792 -3.57 7.25 12.46
N GLY A 793 -4.79 7.58 12.88
CA GLY A 793 -5.86 6.61 13.07
C GLY A 793 -6.63 6.29 11.80
N LEU A 794 -5.94 6.15 10.65
CA LEU A 794 -6.61 5.83 9.40
C LEU A 794 -7.30 4.46 9.50
N LEU A 795 -8.45 4.33 8.84
CA LEU A 795 -9.24 3.11 8.87
C LEU A 795 -8.50 1.98 8.15
N ALA A 796 -8.24 0.89 8.86
CA ALA A 796 -7.83 -0.37 8.28
C ALA A 796 -9.04 -1.31 8.18
N ASP A 797 -9.29 -1.87 7.00
CA ASP A 797 -10.33 -2.88 6.80
C ASP A 797 -10.01 -4.16 7.59
N ASP A 798 -10.98 -4.58 8.40
CA ASP A 798 -10.89 -5.74 9.26
C ASP A 798 -12.27 -6.32 9.58
N LYS A 799 -12.69 -7.24 8.71
CA LYS A 799 -13.97 -7.95 8.84
C LYS A 799 -14.17 -8.65 10.19
N ILE A 800 -13.10 -9.14 10.82
CA ILE A 800 -13.22 -9.82 12.13
C ILE A 800 -13.50 -8.78 13.20
N ARG A 801 -12.71 -7.70 13.27
CA ARG A 801 -12.94 -6.58 14.19
C ARG A 801 -14.36 -6.05 14.07
N ASP A 802 -14.81 -5.79 12.84
CA ASP A 802 -16.08 -5.11 12.60
C ASP A 802 -17.28 -6.02 12.91
N LYS A 803 -17.19 -7.31 12.59
CA LYS A 803 -18.16 -8.33 13.03
C LYS A 803 -18.28 -8.38 14.56
N ILE A 804 -17.16 -8.48 15.27
CA ILE A 804 -17.15 -8.59 16.73
C ILE A 804 -17.63 -7.29 17.39
N LYS A 805 -17.27 -6.13 16.84
CA LYS A 805 -17.78 -4.84 17.29
C LYS A 805 -19.31 -4.76 17.20
N SER A 806 -19.91 -5.20 16.10
CA SER A 806 -21.37 -5.26 15.94
C SER A 806 -22.01 -6.18 16.97
N GLN A 807 -21.46 -7.39 17.15
CA GLN A 807 -21.97 -8.36 18.14
C GLN A 807 -21.90 -7.84 19.57
N LEU A 808 -20.80 -7.18 19.96
CA LEU A 808 -20.67 -6.56 21.29
C LEU A 808 -21.65 -5.40 21.47
N GLN A 809 -21.86 -4.57 20.44
CA GLN A 809 -22.85 -3.49 20.48
C GLN A 809 -24.27 -4.04 20.68
N GLU A 810 -24.67 -5.08 19.95
CA GLU A 810 -25.97 -5.75 20.10
C GLU A 810 -26.18 -6.27 21.54
N ARG A 811 -25.18 -6.98 22.10
CA ARG A 811 -25.21 -7.47 23.49
C ARG A 811 -25.38 -6.33 24.50
N THR A 812 -24.66 -5.23 24.29
CA THR A 812 -24.65 -4.09 25.20
C THR A 812 -25.99 -3.33 25.15
N THR A 813 -26.54 -3.10 23.95
CA THR A 813 -27.81 -2.38 23.77
C THR A 813 -29.00 -3.19 24.28
N TRP A 814 -29.07 -4.49 23.98
CA TRP A 814 -30.18 -5.35 24.39
C TRP A 814 -30.26 -5.52 25.92
N GLU A 815 -29.13 -5.73 26.60
CA GLU A 815 -29.10 -5.99 28.04
C GLU A 815 -29.19 -4.72 28.89
N ILE A 816 -28.60 -3.59 28.48
CA ILE A 816 -28.75 -2.32 29.23
C ILE A 816 -30.21 -1.86 29.18
N GLN A 817 -30.90 -2.02 28.05
CA GLN A 817 -32.33 -1.72 27.95
C GLN A 817 -33.16 -2.61 28.88
N ASN A 818 -32.89 -3.91 28.93
CA ASN A 818 -33.60 -4.84 29.81
C ASN A 818 -33.26 -4.65 31.31
N ALA A 819 -32.01 -4.34 31.65
CA ALA A 819 -31.57 -4.10 33.03
C ALA A 819 -32.06 -2.75 33.60
N VAL A 820 -32.19 -1.72 32.75
CA VAL A 820 -32.78 -0.43 33.14
C VAL A 820 -34.30 -0.55 33.28
N LEU A 821 -34.97 -1.30 32.41
CA LEU A 821 -36.42 -1.54 32.50
C LEU A 821 -36.80 -2.48 33.66
N GLY A 822 -35.97 -3.47 33.99
CA GLY A 822 -36.20 -4.40 35.11
C GLY A 822 -35.98 -3.81 36.51
N LYS A 823 -35.37 -2.61 36.62
CA LYS A 823 -35.22 -1.88 37.91
C LYS A 823 -36.32 -0.83 38.15
N VAL A 824 -37.28 -0.69 37.22
CA VAL A 824 -38.43 0.23 37.31
C VAL A 824 -39.73 -0.53 37.67
N GLN A 825 -39.65 -1.84 37.97
CA GLN A 825 -40.76 -2.64 38.50
C GLN A 825 -40.62 -2.89 40.00
#